data_AF-A0A0F9Y9A2-F1
#
_entry.id   AF-A0A0F9Y9A2-F1
#
_cell.length_a   1.000
_cell.length_b   1.000
_cell.length_c   1.000
_cell.angle_alpha   90.00
_cell.angle_beta   90.00
_cell.angle_gamma   90.00
#
_symmetry.space_group_name_H-M   'P 1'
#
loop_
_entity.id
_entity.type
_entity.pdbx_description
1 polymer ?
#
loop_
_entity_poly.entity_id
_entity_poly.type
_entity_poly.pdbx_seq_one_letter_code
_entity_poly.pdbx_strand_id
1 'polypeptide(L)'
;MDNKLKIIKSLGKLNIDNQIIALILNKLDKNYSIKKDSVYEYSINKDSKNFKIFNLNVLNKILNKINNPNYPIQIAFEFNKNDLEKIKIYFSNINRLEDNLKKTNELIKDILYISKIPDKIKNKEMLGEGIDCVGIDFFKNSKIQLKIYSYFHKKFNIDQIKTTIMDVFKKYNVKQSSLPTFIEEISNLDYEDWGFLYRISENGTIDSAKCWYRLKKDGNKRYKDYKISYLTYGNRGLEIYFREFNSENRDYFFKLLTEKIAETDFTGYTIQYPPMFLWKKAKSIKNITQWQNISKEDRLGIYIHIPFCNQKCNFCRYFSKKRTATKELDKYLNYLEKEINLYSVYFKNKKIHSLYIGGGTPSILNKNQLIKLFKIINLNFNFIDNAQKCIEVNPSSTNYEKLKIMKEFDINRLTIGIQTLTKNVLENMNRKQTEEEAIEALKQAKKLGFENVNVDLMSGLPGETINSFKKTVEKITDLRPDMIHIHPFYPTPYTQFMKSGNCLSNNAMDLRYKMTEIGSKMLQSKGYNNIKFDALGKKESARNIQLSDAIEHISSYIGFGPGAISHIKGKLRYVNFDNIDRYYSNTDQKKLPIMQKYKLTEKDEMIYYVTSCLRYGNVSKKGFYKLFDKKITEIFREIIEYLATRGIMVEDKNNIYLNFKNIGEYLIYSKYFYDKKTLEKIRQLINYGRREKNLSKEGIRYMCL
;
A
#
# COMPACT_ATOMS: atom_id res chain seq x y z
N MET A 1 -2.50 -4.97 65.58
CA MET A 1 -1.92 -5.51 64.32
C MET A 1 -1.87 -7.04 64.32
N ASP A 2 -1.76 -7.68 65.48
CA ASP A 2 -1.50 -9.13 65.60
C ASP A 2 -2.67 -10.07 65.23
N ASN A 3 -3.90 -9.58 65.12
CA ASN A 3 -5.02 -10.40 64.65
C ASN A 3 -5.08 -10.55 63.12
N LYS A 4 -4.49 -9.64 62.32
CA LYS A 4 -4.54 -9.72 60.84
C LYS A 4 -3.63 -10.82 60.28
N LEU A 5 -2.45 -11.01 60.89
CA LEU A 5 -1.47 -12.03 60.47
C LEU A 5 -1.92 -13.46 60.84
N LYS A 6 -2.64 -13.60 61.97
CA LYS A 6 -3.30 -14.87 62.34
C LYS A 6 -4.46 -15.21 61.40
N ILE A 7 -5.27 -14.22 61.00
CA ILE A 7 -6.36 -14.43 60.03
C ILE A 7 -5.84 -14.90 58.66
N ILE A 8 -4.78 -14.27 58.14
CA ILE A 8 -4.16 -14.67 56.85
C ILE A 8 -3.59 -16.09 56.91
N LYS A 9 -2.95 -16.46 58.03
CA LYS A 9 -2.43 -17.82 58.24
C LYS A 9 -3.53 -18.87 58.39
N SER A 10 -4.67 -18.52 59.01
CA SER A 10 -5.81 -19.43 59.15
C SER A 10 -6.60 -19.60 57.84
N LEU A 11 -6.75 -18.53 57.05
CA LEU A 11 -7.41 -18.59 55.73
C LEU A 11 -6.62 -19.45 54.72
N GLY A 12 -5.29 -19.43 54.79
CA GLY A 12 -4.44 -20.29 53.98
C GLY A 12 -4.55 -21.79 54.29
N LYS A 13 -5.16 -22.17 55.43
CA LYS A 13 -5.37 -23.58 55.81
C LYS A 13 -6.74 -24.13 55.44
N LEU A 14 -7.70 -23.29 55.04
CA LEU A 14 -9.12 -23.68 54.88
C LEU A 14 -9.56 -23.99 53.45
N ASN A 15 -8.65 -24.06 52.47
CA ASN A 15 -8.96 -24.39 51.07
C ASN A 15 -10.13 -23.58 50.47
N ILE A 16 -10.25 -22.31 50.89
CA ILE A 16 -11.27 -21.37 50.42
C ILE A 16 -10.86 -20.81 49.05
N ASP A 17 -11.84 -20.56 48.19
CA ASP A 17 -11.65 -19.98 46.87
C ASP A 17 -10.85 -18.66 46.92
N ASN A 18 -9.82 -18.59 46.06
CA ASN A 18 -8.88 -17.48 45.94
C ASN A 18 -9.55 -16.14 45.60
N GLN A 19 -10.75 -16.14 45.01
CA GLN A 19 -11.52 -14.91 44.73
C GLN A 19 -12.07 -14.26 46.00
N ILE A 20 -12.42 -15.06 47.02
CA ILE A 20 -12.96 -14.58 48.30
C ILE A 20 -11.84 -13.98 49.16
N ILE A 21 -10.64 -14.59 49.14
CA ILE A 21 -9.46 -14.07 49.83
C ILE A 21 -9.04 -12.70 49.26
N ALA A 22 -9.11 -12.53 47.94
CA ALA A 22 -8.82 -11.27 47.28
C ALA A 22 -9.82 -10.16 47.65
N LEU A 23 -11.11 -10.48 47.79
CA LEU A 23 -12.15 -9.53 48.24
C LEU A 23 -11.98 -9.13 49.71
N ILE A 24 -11.56 -10.04 50.59
CA ILE A 24 -11.31 -9.77 52.01
C ILE A 24 -10.09 -8.84 52.17
N LEU A 25 -9.01 -9.08 51.43
CA LEU A 25 -7.80 -8.24 51.48
C LEU A 25 -8.06 -6.83 50.92
N ASN A 26 -8.86 -6.71 49.85
CA ASN A 26 -9.27 -5.41 49.29
C ASN A 26 -10.13 -4.58 50.27
N LYS A 27 -10.89 -5.22 51.16
CA LYS A 27 -11.69 -4.53 52.18
C LYS A 27 -10.86 -4.09 53.41
N LEU A 28 -9.66 -4.66 53.62
CA LEU A 28 -8.86 -4.47 54.83
C LEU A 28 -7.83 -3.33 54.77
N ASP A 29 -7.62 -2.70 53.60
CA ASP A 29 -6.68 -1.59 53.41
C ASP A 29 -7.37 -0.33 52.86
N LYS A 30 -7.89 0.49 53.78
CA LYS A 30 -7.90 1.95 53.63
C LYS A 30 -6.84 2.49 54.57
N ASN A 31 -5.90 3.26 54.02
CA ASN A 31 -4.81 3.99 54.69
C ASN A 31 -3.52 3.20 54.94
N TYR A 32 -2.56 3.29 54.01
CA TYR A 32 -1.14 3.48 54.37
C TYR A 32 -0.38 4.21 53.26
N SER A 33 0.17 5.38 53.61
CA SER A 33 1.21 6.12 52.89
C SER A 33 2.58 5.57 53.29
N ILE A 34 3.43 5.20 52.32
CA ILE A 34 4.83 4.82 52.56
C ILE A 34 5.75 5.98 52.14
N LYS A 35 6.76 6.25 52.98
CA LYS A 35 7.64 7.43 53.03
C LYS A 35 8.43 7.72 51.74
N LYS A 36 8.88 8.98 51.64
CA LYS A 36 9.11 9.79 50.44
C LYS A 36 10.41 9.59 49.64
N ASP A 37 11.36 8.73 50.03
CA ASP A 37 12.72 8.78 49.42
C ASP A 37 13.27 7.46 48.84
N SER A 38 12.40 6.55 48.38
CA SER A 38 12.84 5.39 47.57
C SER A 38 11.76 4.99 46.58
N VAL A 39 11.86 5.42 45.33
CA VAL A 39 10.89 5.06 44.28
C VAL A 39 11.15 3.63 43.81
N TYR A 40 10.40 2.67 44.34
CA TYR A 40 10.24 1.34 43.78
C TYR A 40 8.98 1.33 42.90
N GLU A 41 9.14 1.54 41.59
CA GLU A 41 8.02 1.52 40.66
C GLU A 41 7.79 0.09 40.13
N TYR A 42 6.73 -0.56 40.61
CA TYR A 42 6.17 -1.75 39.97
C TYR A 42 5.19 -1.29 38.88
N SER A 43 5.55 -1.39 37.60
CA SER A 43 4.60 -1.11 36.52
C SER A 43 3.66 -2.30 36.31
N ILE A 44 2.50 -2.27 36.96
CA ILE A 44 1.38 -3.18 36.71
C ILE A 44 0.65 -2.66 35.47
N ASN A 45 0.78 -3.36 34.35
CA ASN A 45 0.02 -3.06 33.15
C ASN A 45 -1.43 -3.53 33.37
N LYS A 46 -2.41 -2.63 33.24
CA LYS A 46 -3.84 -2.87 33.57
C LYS A 46 -4.51 -3.97 32.74
N ASP A 47 -3.84 -4.54 31.75
CA ASP A 47 -4.38 -5.55 30.83
C ASP A 47 -3.91 -6.99 31.07
N SER A 48 -3.04 -7.26 32.06
CA SER A 48 -2.63 -8.64 32.37
C SER A 48 -3.48 -9.24 33.49
N LYS A 49 -4.61 -9.86 33.13
CA LYS A 49 -5.30 -10.84 33.99
C LYS A 49 -4.41 -12.07 34.11
N ASN A 50 -3.52 -12.13 35.11
CA ASN A 50 -2.97 -13.35 35.72
C ASN A 50 -1.93 -12.96 36.79
N PHE A 51 -2.24 -13.20 38.07
CA PHE A 51 -1.28 -13.05 39.17
C PHE A 51 -0.77 -14.43 39.58
N LYS A 52 0.56 -14.58 39.68
CA LYS A 52 1.18 -15.63 40.50
C LYS A 52 2.24 -15.00 41.40
N ILE A 53 2.19 -15.38 42.67
CA ILE A 53 3.11 -14.96 43.73
C ILE A 53 4.43 -15.73 43.54
N PHE A 54 5.55 -15.02 43.43
CA PHE A 54 6.88 -15.61 43.54
C PHE A 54 7.10 -16.13 44.96
N ASN A 55 7.85 -17.23 45.10
CA ASN A 55 8.29 -17.73 46.41
C ASN A 55 8.99 -16.59 47.17
N LEU A 56 8.33 -16.10 48.22
CA LEU A 56 8.77 -14.97 49.04
C LEU A 56 10.22 -15.14 49.55
N ASN A 57 10.72 -16.37 49.68
CA ASN A 57 12.10 -16.63 50.09
C ASN A 57 13.14 -16.27 49.03
N VAL A 58 12.82 -16.39 47.74
CA VAL A 58 13.73 -16.00 46.64
C VAL A 58 13.78 -14.48 46.51
N LEU A 59 12.61 -13.83 46.57
CA LEU A 59 12.52 -12.37 46.53
C LEU A 59 13.17 -11.73 47.77
N ASN A 60 12.98 -12.29 48.96
CA ASN A 60 13.62 -11.81 50.19
C ASN A 60 15.14 -12.02 50.19
N LYS A 61 15.66 -13.11 49.60
CA LYS A 61 17.12 -13.28 49.41
C LYS A 61 17.71 -12.23 48.48
N ILE A 62 17.00 -11.87 47.41
CA ILE A 62 17.39 -10.82 46.47
C ILE A 62 17.37 -9.44 47.16
N LEU A 63 16.28 -9.11 47.85
CA LEU A 63 16.12 -7.82 48.53
C LEU A 63 17.10 -7.65 49.70
N ASN A 64 17.41 -8.70 50.46
CA ASN A 64 18.37 -8.65 51.57
C ASN A 64 19.83 -8.50 51.12
N LYS A 65 20.22 -9.02 49.94
CA LYS A 65 21.58 -8.82 49.38
C LYS A 65 21.78 -7.45 48.74
N ILE A 66 20.70 -6.77 48.34
CA ILE A 66 20.73 -5.50 47.58
C ILE A 66 20.45 -4.29 48.49
N ASN A 67 19.98 -4.51 49.72
CA ASN A 67 19.67 -3.47 50.70
C ASN A 67 20.94 -2.71 51.13
N ASN A 68 21.29 -1.67 50.38
CA ASN A 68 22.19 -0.62 50.82
C ASN A 68 21.43 0.72 50.65
N PRO A 69 20.99 1.35 51.75
CA PRO A 69 20.04 2.47 51.72
C PRO A 69 20.58 3.75 51.04
N ASN A 70 21.85 3.79 50.66
CA ASN A 70 22.47 4.97 50.08
C ASN A 70 22.36 5.09 48.55
N TYR A 71 21.92 4.05 47.81
CA TYR A 71 21.92 4.09 46.34
C TYR A 71 20.78 3.24 45.70
N PRO A 72 19.90 3.82 44.86
CA PRO A 72 18.76 3.09 44.30
C PRO A 72 19.16 2.20 43.12
N ILE A 73 18.98 0.88 43.27
CA ILE A 73 19.03 -0.10 42.17
C ILE A 73 17.59 -0.43 41.80
N GLN A 74 17.22 -0.30 40.53
CA GLN A 74 15.90 -0.70 40.04
C GLN A 74 15.99 -2.02 39.28
N ILE A 75 15.10 -2.96 39.60
CA ILE A 75 15.02 -4.26 38.94
C ILE A 75 13.62 -4.47 38.37
N ALA A 76 13.54 -4.83 37.09
CA ALA A 76 12.30 -5.11 36.39
C ALA A 76 12.33 -6.50 35.74
N PHE A 77 11.21 -7.22 35.79
CA PHE A 77 11.06 -8.55 35.21
C PHE A 77 10.05 -8.51 34.06
N GLU A 78 10.37 -9.16 32.95
CA GLU A 78 9.51 -9.19 31.76
C GLU A 78 9.24 -10.64 31.35
N PHE A 79 7.95 -10.96 31.22
CA PHE A 79 7.43 -12.31 30.99
C PHE A 79 6.68 -12.38 29.66
N ASN A 80 6.79 -13.52 28.99
CA ASN A 80 6.00 -13.84 27.81
C ASN A 80 5.17 -15.08 28.04
N LYS A 81 3.85 -14.90 27.99
CA LYS A 81 2.84 -15.82 28.51
C LYS A 81 3.11 -16.17 29.98
N ASN A 82 3.98 -17.14 30.23
CA ASN A 82 4.31 -17.71 31.55
C ASN A 82 5.82 -17.93 31.77
N ASP A 83 6.67 -17.61 30.79
CA ASP A 83 8.12 -17.80 30.88
C ASP A 83 8.81 -16.46 31.17
N LEU A 84 9.74 -16.44 32.14
CA LEU A 84 10.61 -15.31 32.38
C LEU A 84 11.51 -15.13 31.16
N GLU A 85 11.20 -14.14 30.32
CA GLU A 85 11.95 -13.88 29.09
C GLU A 85 13.16 -12.99 29.38
N LYS A 86 13.04 -12.08 30.35
CA LYS A 86 14.02 -11.03 30.57
C LYS A 86 14.02 -10.42 31.98
N ILE A 87 15.21 -10.07 32.48
CA ILE A 87 15.43 -9.28 33.70
C ILE A 87 16.16 -7.98 33.31
N LYS A 88 15.73 -6.85 33.85
CA LYS A 88 16.34 -5.52 33.66
C LYS A 88 16.87 -5.02 34.99
N ILE A 89 18.08 -4.52 35.02
CA ILE A 89 18.71 -3.94 36.21
C ILE A 89 19.25 -2.57 35.86
N TYR A 90 18.91 -1.55 36.63
CA TYR A 90 19.34 -0.17 36.42
C TYR A 90 20.16 0.34 37.61
N PHE A 91 21.28 0.99 37.30
CA PHE A 91 22.18 1.62 38.26
C PHE A 91 22.20 3.13 38.05
N SER A 92 21.83 3.89 39.08
CA SER A 92 21.72 5.35 39.01
C SER A 92 22.99 6.11 39.43
N ASN A 93 24.12 5.42 39.68
CA ASN A 93 25.40 6.05 40.02
C ASN A 93 26.59 5.26 39.47
N ILE A 94 27.29 5.82 38.49
CA ILE A 94 28.40 5.20 37.74
C ILE A 94 29.73 5.19 38.49
N ASN A 95 29.88 5.99 39.55
CA ASN A 95 31.17 6.13 40.24
C ASN A 95 31.65 4.85 40.92
N ARG A 96 30.77 3.87 41.15
CA ARG A 96 31.10 2.50 41.62
C ARG A 96 30.50 1.41 40.73
N LEU A 97 30.35 1.67 39.43
CA LEU A 97 29.78 0.72 38.47
C LEU A 97 30.49 -0.63 38.51
N GLU A 98 31.81 -0.64 38.67
CA GLU A 98 32.62 -1.86 38.71
C GLU A 98 32.31 -2.75 39.93
N ASP A 99 32.13 -2.14 41.12
CA ASP A 99 31.72 -2.84 42.35
C ASP A 99 30.27 -3.33 42.27
N ASN A 100 29.38 -2.52 41.71
CA ASN A 100 27.97 -2.87 41.51
C ASN A 100 27.81 -4.00 40.48
N LEU A 101 28.59 -3.99 39.41
CA LEU A 101 28.65 -5.06 38.41
C LEU A 101 29.20 -6.36 39.00
N LYS A 102 30.22 -6.31 39.87
CA LYS A 102 30.74 -7.50 40.58
C LYS A 102 29.66 -8.15 41.45
N LYS A 103 28.97 -7.38 42.29
CA LYS A 103 27.88 -7.87 43.16
C LYS A 103 26.69 -8.41 42.35
N THR A 104 26.38 -7.77 41.22
CA THR A 104 25.31 -8.21 40.31
C THR A 104 25.68 -9.48 39.55
N ASN A 105 26.96 -9.69 39.21
CA ASN A 105 27.46 -10.90 38.58
C ASN A 105 27.26 -12.14 39.47
N GLU A 106 27.51 -12.02 40.78
CA GLU A 106 27.26 -13.10 41.75
C GLU A 106 25.76 -13.42 41.85
N LEU A 107 24.91 -12.39 41.91
CA LEU A 107 23.46 -12.54 41.95
C LEU A 107 22.89 -13.22 40.68
N ILE A 108 23.47 -12.95 39.51
CA ILE A 108 23.00 -13.48 38.22
C ILE A 108 23.50 -14.90 37.97
N LYS A 109 24.68 -15.27 38.47
CA LYS A 109 25.14 -16.66 38.50
C LYS A 109 24.16 -17.55 39.28
N ASP A 110 23.66 -17.07 40.41
CA ASP A 110 22.68 -17.79 41.26
C ASP A 110 21.29 -17.95 40.60
N ILE A 111 20.90 -17.07 39.66
CA ILE A 111 19.53 -17.01 39.09
C ILE A 111 19.44 -17.53 37.65
N LEU A 112 20.45 -17.31 36.81
CA LEU A 112 20.38 -17.53 35.35
C LEU A 112 21.42 -18.52 34.79
N TYR A 113 22.30 -19.11 35.60
CA TYR A 113 23.35 -20.04 35.13
C TYR A 113 24.24 -19.47 34.00
N ILE A 114 24.47 -18.14 33.97
CA ILE A 114 25.32 -17.48 32.95
C ILE A 114 26.77 -17.39 33.48
N SER A 115 27.75 -17.70 32.62
CA SER A 115 29.12 -17.98 33.06
C SER A 115 30.03 -16.75 33.29
N LYS A 116 29.79 -15.58 32.67
CA LYS A 116 30.56 -14.32 32.94
C LYS A 116 29.97 -13.08 32.23
N ILE A 117 29.87 -11.92 32.90
CA ILE A 117 29.78 -10.59 32.24
C ILE A 117 31.16 -10.26 31.61
N PRO A 118 31.24 -9.79 30.35
CA PRO A 118 32.49 -9.45 29.67
C PRO A 118 33.35 -8.42 30.44
N ASP A 119 34.64 -8.72 30.65
CA ASP A 119 35.54 -7.88 31.46
C ASP A 119 35.71 -6.46 30.92
N LYS A 120 35.60 -6.25 29.60
CA LYS A 120 35.68 -4.92 28.97
C LYS A 120 34.63 -3.93 29.50
N ILE A 121 33.44 -4.39 29.89
CA ILE A 121 32.33 -3.54 30.38
C ILE A 121 32.63 -2.90 31.73
N LYS A 122 33.59 -3.45 32.49
CA LYS A 122 33.95 -2.98 33.83
C LYS A 122 34.74 -1.67 33.82
N ASN A 123 35.28 -1.29 32.66
CA ASN A 123 36.19 -0.17 32.56
C ASN A 123 35.42 1.17 32.40
N LYS A 124 35.48 2.03 33.42
CA LYS A 124 34.75 3.32 33.50
C LYS A 124 35.03 4.24 32.31
N GLU A 125 36.21 4.11 31.70
CA GLU A 125 36.63 4.84 30.51
C GLU A 125 35.84 4.51 29.23
N MET A 126 35.08 3.40 29.19
CA MET A 126 34.21 3.05 28.05
C MET A 126 32.95 3.92 27.96
N LEU A 127 32.60 4.65 29.01
CA LEU A 127 31.33 5.35 29.12
C LEU A 127 31.44 6.80 28.62
N GLY A 128 32.60 7.43 28.65
CA GLY A 128 32.74 8.85 28.32
C GLY A 128 32.22 9.76 29.45
N GLU A 129 32.57 11.05 29.38
CA GLU A 129 32.14 12.03 30.38
C GLU A 129 30.64 12.32 30.25
N GLY A 130 29.93 12.43 31.39
CA GLY A 130 28.50 12.81 31.42
C GLY A 130 27.48 11.66 31.38
N ILE A 131 27.88 10.41 31.66
CA ILE A 131 26.93 9.31 31.85
C ILE A 131 26.48 9.23 33.31
N ASP A 132 25.18 9.36 33.54
CA ASP A 132 24.58 9.33 34.88
C ASP A 132 23.98 7.96 35.28
N CYS A 133 23.66 7.07 34.33
CA CYS A 133 23.14 5.74 34.64
C CYS A 133 23.52 4.63 33.66
N VAL A 134 23.45 3.37 34.09
CA VAL A 134 23.65 2.19 33.22
C VAL A 134 22.53 1.20 33.47
N GLY A 135 21.91 0.69 32.40
CA GLY A 135 20.96 -0.40 32.46
C GLY A 135 21.51 -1.67 31.83
N ILE A 136 21.13 -2.83 32.36
CA ILE A 136 21.58 -4.12 31.85
C ILE A 136 20.37 -5.03 31.73
N ASP A 137 20.17 -5.53 30.51
CA ASP A 137 19.09 -6.42 30.13
C ASP A 137 19.66 -7.85 30.00
N PHE A 138 19.13 -8.79 30.78
CA PHE A 138 19.48 -10.22 30.73
C PHE A 138 18.33 -11.00 30.10
N PHE A 139 18.62 -11.79 29.05
CA PHE A 139 17.62 -12.59 28.35
C PHE A 139 17.77 -14.09 28.67
N LYS A 140 16.64 -14.82 28.63
CA LYS A 140 16.55 -16.26 28.92
C LYS A 140 17.51 -17.15 28.08
N ASN A 141 17.91 -16.70 26.89
CA ASN A 141 18.78 -17.47 25.97
C ASN A 141 20.28 -17.18 26.16
N SER A 142 20.71 -16.86 27.39
CA SER A 142 22.11 -16.52 27.75
C SER A 142 22.72 -15.30 27.06
N LYS A 143 21.92 -14.53 26.29
CA LYS A 143 22.37 -13.29 25.67
C LYS A 143 22.29 -12.15 26.68
N ILE A 144 23.43 -11.57 27.00
CA ILE A 144 23.51 -10.35 27.79
C ILE A 144 23.41 -9.16 26.83
N GLN A 145 22.46 -8.26 27.08
CA GLN A 145 22.40 -6.98 26.39
C GLN A 145 22.72 -5.87 27.37
N LEU A 146 23.94 -5.33 27.29
CA LEU A 146 24.26 -4.11 28.01
C LEU A 146 23.57 -2.92 27.33
N LYS A 147 22.91 -2.08 28.12
CA LYS A 147 22.25 -0.85 27.67
C LYS A 147 22.74 0.33 28.50
N ILE A 148 23.81 0.95 28.05
CA ILE A 148 24.30 2.17 28.67
C ILE A 148 23.34 3.31 28.32
N TYR A 149 22.88 4.05 29.33
CA TYR A 149 21.99 5.19 29.17
C TYR A 149 22.72 6.44 29.66
N SER A 150 23.28 7.22 28.74
CA SER A 150 23.79 8.54 29.11
C SER A 150 22.64 9.52 29.17
N TYR A 151 22.36 10.07 30.35
CA TYR A 151 21.54 11.27 30.49
C TYR A 151 22.48 12.46 30.49
N PHE A 152 22.39 13.33 29.49
CA PHE A 152 23.15 14.57 29.50
C PHE A 152 22.26 15.70 30.02
N HIS A 153 22.34 15.98 31.33
CA HIS A 153 21.55 17.03 31.98
C HIS A 153 22.08 18.47 31.77
N LYS A 154 23.06 18.69 30.88
CA LYS A 154 23.58 20.02 30.54
C LYS A 154 23.32 20.38 29.08
N LYS A 155 22.93 21.65 28.85
CA LYS A 155 22.92 22.27 27.51
C LYS A 155 24.33 22.20 26.93
N PHE A 156 24.54 21.33 25.95
CA PHE A 156 25.72 21.38 25.09
C PHE A 156 25.40 22.20 23.86
N ASN A 157 26.37 22.99 23.37
CA ASN A 157 26.25 23.54 22.02
C ASN A 157 26.44 22.40 20.98
N ILE A 158 25.99 22.63 19.75
CA ILE A 158 26.04 21.62 18.67
C ILE A 158 27.48 21.13 18.40
N ASP A 159 28.48 21.99 18.56
CA ASP A 159 29.89 21.65 18.35
C ASP A 159 30.44 20.70 19.42
N GLN A 160 29.97 20.81 20.65
CA GLN A 160 30.34 19.90 21.74
C GLN A 160 29.69 18.53 21.54
N ILE A 161 28.42 18.47 21.13
CA ILE A 161 27.74 17.21 20.79
C ILE A 161 28.45 16.52 19.63
N LYS A 162 28.83 17.29 18.60
CA LYS A 162 29.60 16.80 17.47
C LYS A 162 30.95 16.24 17.90
N THR A 163 31.67 16.93 18.77
CA THR A 163 32.96 16.47 19.32
C THR A 163 32.79 15.17 20.12
N THR A 164 31.82 15.09 21.02
CA THR A 164 31.56 13.88 21.83
C THR A 164 31.19 12.68 20.96
N ILE A 165 30.35 12.88 19.93
CA ILE A 165 29.99 11.81 18.98
C ILE A 165 31.22 11.38 18.17
N MET A 166 32.03 12.33 17.72
CA MET A 166 33.26 12.07 16.98
C MET A 166 34.27 11.28 17.80
N ASP A 167 34.44 11.61 19.08
CA ASP A 167 35.35 10.90 19.98
C ASP A 167 34.89 9.46 20.24
N VAL A 168 33.59 9.25 20.45
CA VAL A 168 33.01 7.90 20.54
C VAL A 168 33.23 7.14 19.23
N PHE A 169 32.97 7.74 18.07
CA PHE A 169 33.05 7.05 16.78
C PHE A 169 34.50 6.72 16.41
N LYS A 170 35.44 7.61 16.72
CA LYS A 170 36.88 7.42 16.54
C LYS A 170 37.42 6.34 17.48
N LYS A 171 37.02 6.36 18.76
CA LYS A 171 37.41 5.36 19.77
C LYS A 171 36.92 3.94 19.44
N TYR A 172 35.79 3.82 18.72
CA TYR A 172 35.19 2.54 18.35
C TYR A 172 35.22 2.22 16.85
N ASN A 173 36.02 2.94 16.06
CA ASN A 173 36.26 2.69 14.63
C ASN A 173 34.99 2.63 13.75
N VAL A 174 34.02 3.51 14.05
CA VAL A 174 32.71 3.59 13.36
C VAL A 174 32.85 4.38 12.04
N LYS A 175 32.31 3.87 10.92
CA LYS A 175 32.40 4.52 9.59
C LYS A 175 31.70 5.89 9.56
N GLN A 176 32.43 6.92 9.10
CA GLN A 176 32.01 8.33 9.11
C GLN A 176 30.93 8.72 8.07
N SER A 177 30.59 7.85 7.11
CA SER A 177 29.70 8.16 5.97
C SER A 177 28.24 8.50 6.33
N SER A 178 27.84 8.28 7.58
CA SER A 178 26.45 8.44 8.06
C SER A 178 26.26 9.65 8.99
N LEU A 179 27.34 10.38 9.27
CA LEU A 179 27.43 11.41 10.30
C LEU A 179 26.89 12.80 9.87
N PRO A 180 27.13 13.30 8.64
CA PRO A 180 26.72 14.65 8.26
C PRO A 180 25.20 14.88 8.34
N THR A 181 24.42 13.91 7.87
CA THR A 181 22.95 13.99 7.84
C THR A 181 22.32 13.99 9.24
N PHE A 182 22.89 13.25 10.18
CA PHE A 182 22.41 13.17 11.55
C PHE A 182 22.63 14.48 12.32
N ILE A 183 23.79 15.12 12.10
CA ILE A 183 24.12 16.40 12.73
C ILE A 183 23.22 17.51 12.19
N GLU A 184 22.94 17.55 10.88
CA GLU A 184 21.99 18.48 10.26
C GLU A 184 20.54 18.29 10.76
N GLU A 185 20.12 17.05 11.02
CA GLU A 185 18.76 16.78 11.51
C GLU A 185 18.56 17.24 12.97
N ILE A 186 19.58 17.10 13.83
CA ILE A 186 19.50 17.50 15.25
C ILE A 186 19.77 18.99 15.45
N SER A 187 20.59 19.62 14.60
CA SER A 187 20.92 21.05 14.71
C SER A 187 19.70 21.97 14.55
N ASN A 188 18.61 21.46 13.97
CA ASN A 188 17.37 22.21 13.71
C ASN A 188 16.28 22.01 14.78
N LEU A 189 16.59 21.34 15.91
CA LEU A 189 15.62 20.97 16.93
C LEU A 189 15.93 21.66 18.28
N ASP A 190 14.90 22.21 18.94
CA ASP A 190 15.01 22.77 20.29
C ASP A 190 14.69 21.70 21.34
N TYR A 191 15.71 21.18 22.05
CA TYR A 191 15.61 20.06 22.98
C TYR A 191 16.06 20.39 24.42
N GLU A 192 15.48 19.69 25.41
CA GLU A 192 15.78 19.79 26.84
C GLU A 192 16.66 18.67 27.38
N ASP A 193 16.53 17.46 26.85
CA ASP A 193 17.28 16.27 27.27
C ASP A 193 17.61 15.41 26.05
N TRP A 194 18.70 14.66 26.08
CA TRP A 194 19.06 13.69 25.05
C TRP A 194 20.01 12.62 25.59
N GLY A 195 20.16 11.53 24.86
CA GLY A 195 21.05 10.44 25.25
C GLY A 195 21.26 9.38 24.18
N PHE A 196 22.21 8.49 24.45
CA PHE A 196 22.53 7.35 23.60
C PHE A 196 22.23 6.02 24.30
N LEU A 197 21.88 5.03 23.48
CA LEU A 197 21.68 3.65 23.85
C LEU A 197 22.59 2.78 22.99
N TYR A 198 23.57 2.14 23.61
CA TYR A 198 24.47 1.20 22.94
C TYR A 198 24.01 -0.24 23.13
N ARG A 199 24.24 -1.09 22.12
CA ARG A 199 24.15 -2.53 22.21
C ARG A 199 25.56 -3.09 22.09
N ILE A 200 26.01 -3.84 23.09
CA ILE A 200 27.34 -4.44 23.12
C ILE A 200 27.20 -5.96 23.04
N SER A 201 27.99 -6.60 22.17
CA SER A 201 28.11 -8.06 22.02
C SER A 201 28.96 -8.69 23.13
N GLU A 202 28.93 -10.02 23.21
CA GLU A 202 29.66 -10.80 24.23
C GLU A 202 31.19 -10.59 24.22
N ASN A 203 31.78 -10.25 23.08
CA ASN A 203 33.21 -9.92 22.95
C ASN A 203 33.53 -8.43 23.23
N GLY A 204 32.55 -7.63 23.64
CA GLY A 204 32.72 -6.23 24.02
C GLY A 204 32.73 -5.24 22.85
N THR A 205 32.20 -5.61 21.68
CA THR A 205 32.04 -4.69 20.53
C THR A 205 30.65 -4.09 20.45
N ILE A 206 30.50 -2.86 19.96
CA ILE A 206 29.18 -2.20 19.82
C ILE A 206 28.50 -2.70 18.54
N ASP A 207 27.43 -3.48 18.68
CA ASP A 207 26.59 -3.99 17.59
C ASP A 207 25.73 -2.88 16.96
N SER A 208 25.19 -1.99 17.80
CA SER A 208 24.36 -0.86 17.36
C SER A 208 24.27 0.25 18.41
N ALA A 209 23.96 1.46 17.96
CA ALA A 209 23.67 2.61 18.82
C ALA A 209 22.31 3.22 18.46
N LYS A 210 21.62 3.82 19.42
CA LYS A 210 20.41 4.63 19.20
C LYS A 210 20.53 5.94 19.95
N CYS A 211 20.09 7.03 19.35
CA CYS A 211 19.98 8.33 20.01
C CYS A 211 18.51 8.60 20.38
N TRP A 212 18.28 9.32 21.46
CA TRP A 212 16.97 9.86 21.84
C TRP A 212 17.13 11.31 22.32
N TYR A 213 16.10 12.14 22.13
CA TYR A 213 16.07 13.53 22.62
C TYR A 213 14.64 13.96 22.99
N ARG A 214 14.50 15.02 23.80
CA ARG A 214 13.24 15.60 24.30
C ARG A 214 13.10 17.04 23.83
N LEU A 215 12.05 17.39 23.08
CA LEU A 215 11.83 18.75 22.55
C LEU A 215 11.19 19.71 23.57
N LYS A 216 11.49 21.02 23.48
CA LYS A 216 10.73 22.09 24.16
C LYS A 216 9.46 22.44 23.39
N LYS A 217 8.29 22.35 24.01
CA LYS A 217 7.11 23.13 23.58
C LYS A 217 6.10 23.32 24.71
N ASP A 218 5.68 24.58 24.88
CA ASP A 218 4.57 25.14 25.68
C ASP A 218 3.83 24.18 26.63
N GLY A 219 4.39 24.00 27.82
CA GLY A 219 3.63 23.78 29.05
C GLY A 219 3.00 22.40 29.33
N ASN A 220 2.94 21.47 28.37
CA ASN A 220 2.38 20.13 28.60
C ASN A 220 3.37 19.00 28.28
N LYS A 221 3.90 18.36 29.34
CA LYS A 221 4.79 17.20 29.24
C LYS A 221 4.04 15.99 28.65
N ARG A 222 4.34 15.62 27.40
CA ARG A 222 4.03 14.29 26.84
C ARG A 222 5.30 13.66 26.29
N TYR A 223 5.54 12.40 26.66
CA TYR A 223 6.62 11.57 26.12
C TYR A 223 6.30 11.23 24.65
N LYS A 224 7.15 11.67 23.72
CA LYS A 224 7.16 11.18 22.33
C LYS A 224 8.45 10.40 22.10
N ASP A 225 8.36 9.07 22.08
CA ASP A 225 9.46 8.20 21.67
C ASP A 225 9.61 8.24 20.14
N TYR A 226 10.60 8.96 19.62
CA TYR A 226 11.02 8.77 18.24
C TYR A 226 12.12 7.69 18.22
N LYS A 227 11.80 6.50 17.69
CA LYS A 227 12.80 5.45 17.41
C LYS A 227 13.53 5.79 16.12
N ILE A 228 14.66 6.48 16.22
CA ILE A 228 15.61 6.62 15.11
C ILE A 228 16.65 5.49 15.25
N SER A 229 16.63 4.56 14.30
CA SER A 229 17.63 3.49 14.22
C SER A 229 18.59 3.83 13.09
N TYR A 230 19.74 4.42 13.38
CA TYR A 230 20.87 4.40 12.45
C TYR A 230 22.12 3.98 13.22
N LEU A 231 22.98 3.22 12.53
CA LEU A 231 24.20 2.53 12.99
C LEU A 231 23.99 1.05 13.33
N THR A 232 24.03 0.24 12.28
CA THR A 232 24.41 -1.17 12.37
C THR A 232 25.75 -1.36 11.67
N TYR A 233 26.77 -1.79 12.39
CA TYR A 233 27.90 -2.50 11.78
C TYR A 233 27.45 -3.95 11.61
N GLY A 234 27.17 -4.36 10.36
CA GLY A 234 26.80 -5.73 10.02
C GLY A 234 25.34 -5.95 9.61
N ASN A 235 25.11 -6.18 8.32
CA ASN A 235 24.05 -6.94 7.61
C ASN A 235 22.60 -7.07 8.15
N ARG A 236 22.11 -6.25 9.08
CA ARG A 236 20.72 -6.27 9.54
C ARG A 236 20.17 -4.85 9.65
N GLY A 237 19.13 -4.56 8.86
CA GLY A 237 18.60 -3.23 8.63
C GLY A 237 17.78 -2.60 9.77
N LEU A 238 17.37 -1.37 9.48
CA LEU A 238 16.57 -0.40 10.23
C LEU A 238 15.29 -0.97 10.87
N GLU A 239 15.01 -0.64 12.14
CA GLU A 239 13.69 -0.84 12.76
C GLU A 239 13.10 0.49 13.27
N ILE A 240 11.87 0.85 12.90
CA ILE A 240 11.14 1.99 13.45
C ILE A 240 9.80 1.51 14.03
N TYR A 241 9.48 1.90 15.26
CA TYR A 241 8.17 1.72 15.88
C TYR A 241 7.41 3.04 15.79
N PHE A 242 6.18 3.00 15.25
CA PHE A 242 5.29 4.16 15.24
C PHE A 242 4.08 3.87 16.12
N ARG A 243 3.88 4.68 17.17
CA ARG A 243 2.59 4.83 17.87
C ARG A 243 1.80 5.95 17.18
N GLU A 244 0.59 5.62 16.76
CA GLU A 244 -0.45 6.47 16.14
C GLU A 244 -0.16 7.14 14.78
N PHE A 245 -1.12 7.05 13.85
CA PHE A 245 -1.10 7.69 12.53
C PHE A 245 -1.53 9.16 12.65
N ASN A 246 -0.62 10.04 13.04
CA ASN A 246 -0.78 11.48 12.86
C ASN A 246 -0.35 11.90 11.43
N SER A 247 -0.57 13.18 11.09
CA SER A 247 -0.26 13.73 9.76
C SER A 247 1.22 13.62 9.39
N GLU A 248 2.15 13.88 10.32
CA GLU A 248 3.60 13.74 10.13
C GLU A 248 4.03 12.29 9.79
N ASN A 249 3.40 11.28 10.42
CA ASN A 249 3.66 9.87 10.13
C ASN A 249 3.12 9.44 8.76
N ARG A 250 2.10 10.14 8.21
CA ARG A 250 1.61 9.88 6.86
C ARG A 250 2.62 10.32 5.82
N ASP A 251 3.24 11.50 5.95
CA ASP A 251 4.27 11.97 5.01
C ASP A 251 5.43 10.98 4.90
N TYR A 252 5.97 10.52 6.04
CA TYR A 252 7.07 9.56 6.02
C TYR A 252 6.65 8.20 5.44
N PHE A 253 5.47 7.70 5.80
CA PHE A 253 4.93 6.46 5.24
C PHE A 253 4.73 6.56 3.73
N PHE A 254 4.14 7.67 3.26
CA PHE A 254 3.94 7.91 1.85
C PHE A 254 5.25 8.15 1.12
N LYS A 255 6.23 8.82 1.73
CA LYS A 255 7.60 8.93 1.21
C LYS A 255 8.22 7.55 1.05
N LEU A 256 8.20 6.70 2.08
CA LEU A 256 8.74 5.33 2.00
C LEU A 256 8.01 4.49 0.95
N LEU A 257 6.67 4.57 0.90
CA LEU A 257 5.85 3.90 -0.11
C LEU A 257 6.23 4.39 -1.51
N THR A 258 6.43 5.69 -1.67
CA THR A 258 6.85 6.33 -2.91
C THR A 258 8.23 5.88 -3.32
N GLU A 259 9.20 5.94 -2.43
CA GLU A 259 10.58 5.51 -2.67
C GLU A 259 10.59 4.03 -3.06
N LYS A 260 9.83 3.17 -2.39
CA LYS A 260 9.72 1.75 -2.75
C LYS A 260 8.99 1.51 -4.08
N ILE A 261 7.97 2.31 -4.39
CA ILE A 261 7.30 2.29 -5.69
C ILE A 261 8.26 2.77 -6.79
N ALA A 262 9.01 3.84 -6.55
CA ALA A 262 9.96 4.43 -7.48
C ALA A 262 11.17 3.50 -7.72
N GLU A 263 11.68 2.84 -6.67
CA GLU A 263 12.71 1.80 -6.75
C GLU A 263 12.33 0.63 -7.68
N THR A 264 11.04 0.43 -7.92
CA THR A 264 10.52 -0.66 -8.75
C THR A 264 9.87 -0.17 -10.04
N ASP A 265 10.00 1.11 -10.37
CA ASP A 265 9.27 1.82 -11.45
C ASP A 265 7.77 1.45 -11.47
N PHE A 266 7.24 1.22 -10.27
CA PHE A 266 5.94 0.63 -10.06
C PHE A 266 4.85 1.71 -9.97
N THR A 267 4.90 2.72 -10.84
CA THR A 267 3.81 3.70 -11.00
C THR A 267 2.66 3.10 -11.81
N GLY A 268 2.40 1.80 -11.60
CA GLY A 268 1.38 1.03 -12.27
C GLY A 268 0.04 1.74 -12.24
N TYR A 269 -0.45 2.04 -13.43
CA TYR A 269 -1.80 2.50 -13.71
C TYR A 269 -2.81 1.70 -12.88
N THR A 270 -3.74 2.41 -12.24
CA THR A 270 -4.84 1.93 -11.38
C THR A 270 -4.45 1.28 -10.06
N ILE A 271 -4.38 2.06 -8.97
CA ILE A 271 -4.91 1.56 -7.70
C ILE A 271 -6.40 1.88 -7.75
N GLN A 272 -7.19 0.91 -8.16
CA GLN A 272 -8.63 0.99 -8.01
C GLN A 272 -8.93 1.13 -6.52
N TYR A 273 -9.67 2.16 -6.11
CA TYR A 273 -10.17 2.22 -4.75
C TYR A 273 -11.57 1.57 -4.70
N PRO A 274 -11.87 0.69 -3.73
CA PRO A 274 -10.95 0.10 -2.75
C PRO A 274 -10.00 -0.92 -3.41
N PRO A 275 -8.72 -0.97 -3.03
CA PRO A 275 -7.78 -1.96 -3.57
C PRO A 275 -8.27 -3.41 -3.38
N MET A 276 -8.03 -4.27 -4.38
CA MET A 276 -8.48 -5.67 -4.38
C MET A 276 -7.87 -6.51 -3.26
N PHE A 277 -6.69 -6.18 -2.71
CA PHE A 277 -6.18 -6.87 -1.51
C PHE A 277 -7.10 -6.71 -0.27
N LEU A 278 -8.02 -5.72 -0.28
CA LEU A 278 -9.06 -5.57 0.74
C LEU A 278 -10.27 -6.47 0.52
N TRP A 279 -10.43 -7.02 -0.69
CA TRP A 279 -11.63 -7.75 -1.10
C TRP A 279 -11.61 -9.16 -0.53
N LYS A 280 -12.75 -9.59 -0.01
CA LYS A 280 -12.89 -10.91 0.61
C LYS A 280 -13.15 -11.95 -0.46
N LYS A 281 -12.53 -13.14 -0.31
CA LYS A 281 -12.87 -14.30 -1.13
C LYS A 281 -14.38 -14.56 -1.06
N ALA A 282 -15.01 -14.71 -2.21
CA ALA A 282 -16.40 -15.08 -2.29
C ALA A 282 -16.55 -16.57 -1.96
N LYS A 283 -17.44 -16.90 -1.01
CA LYS A 283 -17.99 -18.26 -0.91
C LYS A 283 -18.92 -18.50 -2.11
N SER A 284 -19.25 -19.76 -2.41
CA SER A 284 -20.19 -20.12 -3.48
C SER A 284 -21.42 -19.18 -3.53
N ILE A 285 -21.57 -18.42 -4.62
CA ILE A 285 -22.67 -17.46 -4.82
C ILE A 285 -23.59 -17.98 -5.93
N LYS A 286 -24.88 -18.12 -5.63
CA LYS A 286 -25.89 -18.48 -6.65
C LYS A 286 -26.62 -17.26 -7.23
N ASN A 287 -26.72 -16.16 -6.47
CA ASN A 287 -27.44 -14.97 -6.88
C ASN A 287 -26.82 -13.70 -6.27
N ILE A 288 -27.18 -12.55 -6.83
CA ILE A 288 -26.68 -11.24 -6.41
C ILE A 288 -27.81 -10.20 -6.48
N THR A 289 -28.71 -10.28 -5.51
CA THR A 289 -29.96 -9.51 -5.48
C THR A 289 -29.74 -7.98 -5.50
N GLN A 290 -28.54 -7.49 -5.19
CA GLN A 290 -28.18 -6.08 -5.25
C GLN A 290 -28.43 -5.45 -6.64
N TRP A 291 -28.40 -6.24 -7.72
CA TRP A 291 -28.72 -5.77 -9.08
C TRP A 291 -30.20 -5.46 -9.33
N GLN A 292 -31.12 -6.02 -8.53
CA GLN A 292 -32.56 -5.77 -8.69
C GLN A 292 -32.88 -4.27 -8.51
N ASN A 293 -32.24 -3.67 -7.50
CA ASN A 293 -32.50 -2.31 -7.04
C ASN A 293 -31.54 -1.28 -7.68
N ILE A 294 -31.11 -1.51 -8.92
CA ILE A 294 -30.44 -0.48 -9.73
C ILE A 294 -31.49 0.52 -10.23
N SER A 295 -31.26 1.82 -10.03
CA SER A 295 -32.20 2.87 -10.45
C SER A 295 -32.24 2.98 -11.98
N LYS A 296 -33.33 3.53 -12.53
CA LYS A 296 -33.47 3.70 -13.99
C LYS A 296 -32.54 4.78 -14.54
N GLU A 297 -32.18 5.73 -13.67
CA GLU A 297 -31.27 6.84 -13.93
C GLU A 297 -29.79 6.43 -13.84
N ASP A 298 -29.51 5.23 -13.32
CA ASP A 298 -28.18 4.65 -13.31
C ASP A 298 -27.77 4.30 -14.75
N ARG A 299 -26.80 5.03 -15.29
CA ARG A 299 -26.28 4.86 -16.67
C ARG A 299 -25.51 3.55 -16.81
N LEU A 300 -26.25 2.46 -16.79
CA LEU A 300 -25.71 1.12 -16.63
C LEU A 300 -24.81 0.73 -17.80
N GLY A 301 -23.58 0.33 -17.48
CA GLY A 301 -22.61 -0.20 -18.43
C GLY A 301 -22.48 -1.72 -18.41
N ILE A 302 -22.08 -2.30 -19.53
CA ILE A 302 -21.69 -3.70 -19.66
C ILE A 302 -20.23 -3.77 -20.14
N TYR A 303 -19.41 -4.54 -19.43
CA TYR A 303 -18.08 -4.92 -19.86
C TYR A 303 -18.04 -6.41 -20.19
N ILE A 304 -17.50 -6.78 -21.35
CA ILE A 304 -17.27 -8.18 -21.73
C ILE A 304 -15.78 -8.40 -21.94
N HIS A 305 -15.21 -9.32 -21.18
CA HIS A 305 -13.79 -9.63 -21.20
C HIS A 305 -13.51 -10.86 -22.07
N ILE A 306 -12.89 -10.69 -23.24
CA ILE A 306 -12.42 -11.80 -24.10
C ILE A 306 -10.97 -12.15 -23.71
N PRO A 307 -10.71 -13.24 -22.96
CA PRO A 307 -9.41 -13.45 -22.30
C PRO A 307 -8.34 -14.06 -23.21
N PHE A 308 -8.45 -13.95 -24.53
CA PHE A 308 -7.57 -14.64 -25.49
C PHE A 308 -6.76 -13.69 -26.36
N CYS A 309 -5.50 -14.02 -26.59
CA CYS A 309 -4.59 -13.34 -27.51
C CYS A 309 -3.87 -14.35 -28.40
N ASN A 310 -3.36 -13.91 -29.57
CA ASN A 310 -2.44 -14.72 -30.37
C ASN A 310 -1.13 -14.98 -29.62
N GLN A 311 -0.66 -14.00 -28.86
CA GLN A 311 0.51 -14.09 -27.97
C GLN A 311 0.39 -13.06 -26.85
N LYS A 312 1.16 -13.26 -25.77
CA LYS A 312 1.20 -12.33 -24.63
C LYS A 312 2.30 -11.30 -24.85
N CYS A 313 1.92 -10.04 -25.12
CA CYS A 313 2.89 -8.94 -25.22
C CYS A 313 3.61 -8.68 -23.89
N ASN A 314 4.87 -8.29 -23.97
CA ASN A 314 5.73 -8.16 -22.80
C ASN A 314 5.29 -7.05 -21.84
N PHE A 315 4.63 -6.00 -22.35
CA PHE A 315 4.06 -4.91 -21.54
C PHE A 315 2.68 -5.22 -20.95
N CYS A 316 1.98 -6.25 -21.44
CA CYS A 316 0.56 -6.44 -21.14
C CYS A 316 0.36 -6.96 -19.71
N ARG A 317 -0.28 -6.15 -18.86
CA ARG A 317 -0.61 -6.51 -17.46
C ARG A 317 -1.97 -7.18 -17.29
N TYR A 318 -2.87 -7.07 -18.26
CA TYR A 318 -4.24 -7.57 -18.14
C TYR A 318 -4.30 -9.09 -18.14
N PHE A 319 -5.38 -9.67 -17.61
CA PHE A 319 -5.59 -11.11 -17.72
C PHE A 319 -5.79 -11.48 -19.19
N SER A 320 -4.92 -12.35 -19.72
CA SER A 320 -5.11 -12.94 -21.04
C SER A 320 -4.28 -14.21 -21.19
N LYS A 321 -4.76 -15.13 -22.01
CA LYS A 321 -4.15 -16.41 -22.34
C LYS A 321 -3.82 -16.47 -23.82
N LYS A 322 -2.71 -17.14 -24.17
CA LYS A 322 -2.42 -17.50 -25.56
C LYS A 322 -3.46 -18.52 -26.03
N ARG A 323 -4.16 -18.22 -27.13
CA ARG A 323 -5.07 -19.17 -27.79
C ARG A 323 -4.26 -20.36 -28.29
N THR A 324 -4.71 -21.57 -27.99
CA THR A 324 -4.08 -22.81 -28.50
C THR A 324 -4.87 -23.43 -29.65
N ALA A 325 -6.19 -23.26 -29.71
CA ALA A 325 -7.04 -23.78 -30.77
C ALA A 325 -8.29 -22.91 -31.00
N THR A 326 -8.85 -22.94 -32.21
CA THR A 326 -10.09 -22.19 -32.53
C THR A 326 -11.29 -22.66 -31.69
N LYS A 327 -11.41 -23.98 -31.44
CA LYS A 327 -12.49 -24.57 -30.62
C LYS A 327 -12.53 -24.05 -29.17
N GLU A 328 -11.41 -23.55 -28.66
CA GLU A 328 -11.33 -22.95 -27.31
C GLU A 328 -12.20 -21.69 -27.21
N LEU A 329 -12.27 -20.89 -28.28
CA LEU A 329 -13.09 -19.69 -28.34
C LEU A 329 -14.58 -20.04 -28.40
N ASP A 330 -14.97 -21.06 -29.16
CA ASP A 330 -16.37 -21.51 -29.21
C ASP A 330 -16.85 -22.02 -27.85
N LYS A 331 -16.00 -22.84 -27.18
CA LYS A 331 -16.25 -23.29 -25.81
C LYS A 331 -16.42 -22.08 -24.89
N TYR A 332 -15.50 -21.13 -24.94
CA TYR A 332 -15.58 -19.92 -24.11
C TYR A 332 -16.89 -19.14 -24.34
N LEU A 333 -17.28 -18.91 -25.60
CA LEU A 333 -18.52 -18.19 -25.91
C LEU A 333 -19.77 -18.90 -25.35
N ASN A 334 -19.80 -20.24 -25.33
CA ASN A 334 -20.88 -21.00 -24.68
C ASN A 334 -20.93 -20.72 -23.16
N TYR A 335 -19.77 -20.64 -22.50
CA TYR A 335 -19.72 -20.34 -21.08
C TYR A 335 -20.02 -18.88 -20.75
N LEU A 336 -19.64 -17.96 -21.63
CA LEU A 336 -20.02 -16.55 -21.52
C LEU A 336 -21.55 -16.40 -21.63
N GLU A 337 -22.19 -17.07 -22.58
CA GLU A 337 -23.65 -17.11 -22.70
C GLU A 337 -24.31 -17.70 -21.45
N LYS A 338 -23.81 -18.83 -20.93
CA LYS A 338 -24.29 -19.41 -19.67
C LYS A 338 -24.17 -18.41 -18.51
N GLU A 339 -23.05 -17.70 -18.39
CA GLU A 339 -22.87 -16.68 -17.35
C GLU A 339 -23.90 -15.56 -17.50
N ILE A 340 -24.02 -14.96 -18.69
CA ILE A 340 -24.97 -13.88 -18.97
C ILE A 340 -26.41 -14.32 -18.62
N ASN A 341 -26.78 -15.56 -18.95
CA ASN A 341 -28.08 -16.12 -18.64
C ASN A 341 -28.35 -16.22 -17.13
N LEU A 342 -27.33 -16.45 -16.29
CA LEU A 342 -27.49 -16.41 -14.82
C LEU A 342 -27.89 -15.03 -14.29
N TYR A 343 -27.59 -13.97 -15.05
CA TYR A 343 -27.92 -12.59 -14.70
C TYR A 343 -29.16 -12.05 -15.41
N SER A 344 -29.67 -12.75 -16.43
CA SER A 344 -30.79 -12.30 -17.28
C SER A 344 -32.00 -11.74 -16.51
N VAL A 345 -32.34 -12.37 -15.38
CA VAL A 345 -33.44 -11.96 -14.49
C VAL A 345 -33.31 -10.52 -13.97
N TYR A 346 -32.09 -10.00 -13.83
CA TYR A 346 -31.83 -8.66 -13.32
C TYR A 346 -31.87 -7.58 -14.41
N PHE A 347 -31.65 -7.96 -15.68
CA PHE A 347 -31.41 -7.02 -16.76
C PHE A 347 -32.52 -6.95 -17.81
N LYS A 348 -33.49 -7.88 -17.80
CA LYS A 348 -34.61 -7.93 -18.77
C LYS A 348 -35.33 -6.58 -18.97
N ASN A 349 -35.51 -5.81 -17.90
CA ASN A 349 -36.21 -4.52 -17.92
C ASN A 349 -35.29 -3.31 -17.70
N LYS A 350 -33.97 -3.48 -17.84
CA LYS A 350 -32.98 -2.41 -17.65
C LYS A 350 -32.50 -1.88 -19.00
N LYS A 351 -32.29 -0.58 -19.07
CA LYS A 351 -31.76 0.11 -20.26
C LYS A 351 -30.24 0.26 -20.13
N ILE A 352 -29.51 -0.25 -21.11
CA ILE A 352 -28.04 -0.24 -21.12
C ILE A 352 -27.54 0.97 -21.90
N HIS A 353 -26.65 1.74 -21.28
CA HIS A 353 -26.09 2.98 -21.84
C HIS A 353 -24.77 2.76 -22.58
N SER A 354 -23.97 1.78 -22.13
CA SER A 354 -22.68 1.49 -22.77
C SER A 354 -22.36 0.00 -22.76
N LEU A 355 -21.68 -0.43 -23.82
CA LEU A 355 -21.05 -1.74 -23.95
C LEU A 355 -19.57 -1.52 -24.26
N TYR A 356 -18.71 -2.20 -23.53
CA TYR A 356 -17.27 -2.23 -23.81
C TYR A 356 -16.79 -3.67 -23.88
N ILE A 357 -16.32 -4.09 -25.05
CA ILE A 357 -15.76 -5.43 -25.28
C ILE A 357 -14.26 -5.30 -25.37
N GLY A 358 -13.54 -5.85 -24.40
CA GLY A 358 -12.09 -5.72 -24.29
C GLY A 358 -11.42 -6.98 -23.75
N GLY A 359 -10.21 -6.83 -23.23
CA GLY A 359 -9.52 -7.85 -22.44
C GLY A 359 -8.19 -8.29 -23.04
N GLY A 360 -8.15 -9.51 -23.56
CA GLY A 360 -7.04 -9.98 -24.37
C GLY A 360 -7.07 -9.34 -25.75
N THR A 361 -7.84 -9.93 -26.66
CA THR A 361 -7.99 -9.44 -28.03
C THR A 361 -9.36 -9.86 -28.57
N PRO A 362 -10.42 -9.04 -28.43
CA PRO A 362 -11.74 -9.36 -28.97
C PRO A 362 -11.73 -9.68 -30.47
N SER A 363 -10.93 -8.96 -31.27
CA SER A 363 -10.80 -9.21 -32.71
C SER A 363 -10.16 -10.56 -33.06
N ILE A 364 -9.68 -11.36 -32.09
CA ILE A 364 -9.20 -12.73 -32.35
C ILE A 364 -10.32 -13.67 -32.80
N LEU A 365 -11.57 -13.37 -32.41
CA LEU A 365 -12.75 -14.11 -32.81
C LEU A 365 -12.85 -14.10 -34.34
N ASN A 366 -13.14 -15.26 -34.93
CA ASN A 366 -13.42 -15.34 -36.36
C ASN A 366 -14.81 -14.73 -36.67
N LYS A 367 -15.18 -14.65 -37.96
CA LYS A 367 -16.45 -14.05 -38.40
C LYS A 367 -17.67 -14.66 -37.68
N ASN A 368 -17.77 -15.98 -37.66
CA ASN A 368 -18.90 -16.70 -37.05
C ASN A 368 -18.94 -16.51 -35.53
N GLN A 369 -17.79 -16.46 -34.89
CA GLN A 369 -17.66 -16.23 -33.45
C GLN A 369 -18.03 -14.80 -33.05
N LEU A 370 -17.69 -13.79 -33.86
CA LEU A 370 -18.15 -12.41 -33.64
C LEU A 370 -19.67 -12.32 -33.76
N ILE A 371 -20.25 -12.90 -34.82
CA ILE A 371 -21.71 -12.96 -35.00
C ILE A 371 -22.38 -13.62 -33.80
N LYS A 372 -21.82 -14.74 -33.31
CA LYS A 372 -22.33 -15.43 -32.13
C LYS A 372 -22.27 -14.54 -30.88
N LEU A 373 -21.14 -13.88 -30.62
CA LEU A 373 -21.00 -12.96 -29.49
C LEU A 373 -22.06 -11.86 -29.53
N PHE A 374 -22.23 -11.20 -30.69
CA PHE A 374 -23.20 -10.11 -30.81
C PHE A 374 -24.65 -10.59 -30.69
N LYS A 375 -24.98 -11.79 -31.18
CA LYS A 375 -26.29 -12.42 -30.94
C LYS A 375 -26.54 -12.65 -29.46
N ILE A 376 -25.56 -13.19 -28.72
CA ILE A 376 -25.67 -13.38 -27.25
C ILE A 376 -25.98 -12.04 -26.56
N ILE A 377 -25.28 -10.97 -26.96
CA ILE A 377 -25.44 -9.63 -26.38
C ILE A 377 -26.83 -9.07 -26.68
N ASN A 378 -27.25 -9.06 -27.95
CA ASN A 378 -28.52 -8.46 -28.37
C ASN A 378 -29.74 -9.22 -27.83
N LEU A 379 -29.64 -10.54 -27.63
CA LEU A 379 -30.71 -11.34 -27.03
C LEU A 379 -30.92 -11.07 -25.53
N ASN A 380 -29.87 -10.64 -24.82
CA ASN A 380 -29.89 -10.54 -23.36
C ASN A 380 -29.98 -9.09 -22.84
N PHE A 381 -29.69 -8.09 -23.66
CA PHE A 381 -29.56 -6.71 -23.22
C PHE A 381 -30.36 -5.74 -24.08
N ASN A 382 -31.08 -4.83 -23.42
CA ASN A 382 -31.87 -3.80 -24.06
C ASN A 382 -31.10 -2.46 -24.01
N PHE A 383 -30.52 -2.07 -25.14
CA PHE A 383 -29.76 -0.83 -25.26
C PHE A 383 -30.69 0.37 -25.47
N ILE A 384 -30.24 1.57 -25.06
CA ILE A 384 -30.84 2.83 -25.52
C ILE A 384 -30.39 3.13 -26.96
N ASP A 385 -31.15 3.94 -27.69
CA ASP A 385 -30.93 4.18 -29.12
C ASP A 385 -29.54 4.73 -29.45
N ASN A 386 -28.95 5.50 -28.54
CA ASN A 386 -27.62 6.10 -28.66
C ASN A 386 -26.57 5.44 -27.73
N ALA A 387 -26.77 4.18 -27.35
CA ALA A 387 -25.81 3.48 -26.51
C ALA A 387 -24.44 3.40 -27.20
N GLN A 388 -23.37 3.75 -26.49
CA GLN A 388 -22.02 3.57 -27.03
C GLN A 388 -21.62 2.10 -26.94
N LYS A 389 -21.39 1.47 -28.09
CA LYS A 389 -20.93 0.08 -28.19
C LYS A 389 -19.49 0.07 -28.72
N CYS A 390 -18.55 -0.18 -27.81
CA CYS A 390 -17.12 -0.16 -28.05
C CYS A 390 -16.52 -1.57 -28.11
N ILE A 391 -15.59 -1.79 -29.04
CA ILE A 391 -14.77 -3.01 -29.10
C ILE A 391 -13.29 -2.69 -29.31
N GLU A 392 -12.43 -3.40 -28.59
CA GLU A 392 -10.98 -3.35 -28.79
C GLU A 392 -10.54 -4.24 -29.96
N VAL A 393 -9.64 -3.70 -30.78
CA VAL A 393 -9.14 -4.33 -32.01
C VAL A 393 -7.62 -4.33 -32.01
N ASN A 394 -7.04 -5.50 -32.22
CA ASN A 394 -5.65 -5.62 -32.63
C ASN A 394 -5.57 -5.62 -34.17
N PRO A 395 -4.72 -4.77 -34.78
CA PRO A 395 -4.52 -4.73 -36.24
C PRO A 395 -4.23 -6.10 -36.88
N SER A 396 -3.38 -6.92 -36.28
CA SER A 396 -2.97 -8.21 -36.87
C SER A 396 -4.01 -9.33 -36.77
N SER A 397 -5.14 -9.09 -36.11
CA SER A 397 -6.25 -10.05 -36.05
C SER A 397 -7.55 -9.52 -36.63
N THR A 398 -7.55 -8.34 -37.26
CA THR A 398 -8.72 -7.77 -37.92
C THR A 398 -8.56 -7.75 -39.44
N ASN A 399 -9.68 -7.56 -40.13
CA ASN A 399 -9.75 -7.29 -41.56
C ASN A 399 -11.08 -6.61 -41.88
N TYR A 400 -11.24 -6.17 -43.13
CA TYR A 400 -12.42 -5.46 -43.61
C TYR A 400 -13.73 -6.16 -43.24
N GLU A 401 -13.78 -7.48 -43.44
CA GLU A 401 -14.96 -8.29 -43.21
C GLU A 401 -15.37 -8.36 -41.73
N LYS A 402 -14.40 -8.48 -40.82
CA LYS A 402 -14.68 -8.43 -39.38
C LYS A 402 -15.16 -7.05 -38.96
N LEU A 403 -14.54 -5.99 -39.47
CA LEU A 403 -14.96 -4.61 -39.20
C LEU A 403 -16.38 -4.35 -39.73
N LYS A 404 -16.72 -4.89 -40.92
CA LYS A 404 -18.05 -4.82 -41.49
C LYS A 404 -19.09 -5.50 -40.57
N ILE A 405 -18.81 -6.72 -40.09
CA ILE A 405 -19.68 -7.41 -39.12
C ILE A 405 -19.83 -6.58 -37.84
N MET A 406 -18.76 -6.01 -37.30
CA MET A 406 -18.85 -5.15 -36.11
C MET A 406 -19.82 -3.97 -36.36
N LYS A 407 -19.72 -3.32 -37.53
CA LYS A 407 -20.60 -2.21 -37.92
C LYS A 407 -22.06 -2.64 -38.07
N GLU A 408 -22.31 -3.81 -38.68
CA GLU A 408 -23.66 -4.40 -38.85
C GLU A 408 -24.35 -4.73 -37.52
N PHE A 409 -23.59 -4.94 -36.45
CA PHE A 409 -24.10 -5.15 -35.09
C PHE A 409 -24.03 -3.87 -34.22
N ASP A 410 -24.07 -2.70 -34.86
CA ASP A 410 -24.09 -1.37 -34.26
C ASP A 410 -22.89 -1.02 -33.38
N ILE A 411 -21.73 -1.65 -33.58
CA ILE A 411 -20.50 -1.14 -32.97
C ILE A 411 -20.21 0.25 -33.56
N ASN A 412 -20.23 1.26 -32.70
CA ASN A 412 -20.05 2.67 -33.07
C ASN A 412 -18.74 3.27 -32.55
N ARG A 413 -17.99 2.54 -31.72
CA ARG A 413 -16.65 2.92 -31.27
C ARG A 413 -15.63 1.79 -31.40
N LEU A 414 -14.47 2.08 -31.96
CA LEU A 414 -13.32 1.17 -32.00
C LEU A 414 -12.19 1.71 -31.12
N THR A 415 -11.50 0.82 -30.43
CA THR A 415 -10.16 1.10 -29.87
C THR A 415 -9.15 0.21 -30.59
N ILE A 416 -8.29 0.81 -31.42
CA ILE A 416 -7.26 0.09 -32.16
C ILE A 416 -5.94 0.19 -31.40
N GLY A 417 -5.50 -0.91 -30.82
CA GLY A 417 -4.25 -0.94 -30.09
C GLY A 417 -3.07 -1.03 -31.05
N ILE A 418 -2.35 0.07 -31.31
CA ILE A 418 -1.18 0.09 -32.21
C ILE A 418 0.12 0.06 -31.41
N GLN A 419 0.15 0.79 -30.30
CA GLN A 419 1.28 0.96 -29.37
C GLN A 419 2.45 1.71 -30.00
N THR A 420 3.08 1.19 -31.05
CA THR A 420 4.17 1.84 -31.80
C THR A 420 4.20 1.29 -33.22
N LEU A 421 4.71 2.06 -34.19
CA LEU A 421 4.97 1.56 -35.56
C LEU A 421 6.42 1.07 -35.74
N THR A 422 7.23 1.16 -34.68
CA THR A 422 8.66 0.81 -34.74
C THR A 422 8.84 -0.71 -34.69
N LYS A 423 9.19 -1.34 -35.83
CA LYS A 423 9.33 -2.80 -35.98
C LYS A 423 10.16 -3.47 -34.86
N ASN A 424 11.39 -3.00 -34.63
CA ASN A 424 12.27 -3.62 -33.63
C ASN A 424 11.70 -3.50 -32.20
N VAL A 425 10.95 -2.44 -31.90
CA VAL A 425 10.29 -2.26 -30.59
C VAL A 425 9.12 -3.24 -30.46
N LEU A 426 8.32 -3.44 -31.53
CA LEU A 426 7.24 -4.43 -31.54
C LEU A 426 7.77 -5.86 -31.33
N GLU A 427 8.86 -6.22 -32.00
CA GLU A 427 9.54 -7.50 -31.84
C GLU A 427 10.02 -7.71 -30.40
N ASN A 428 10.74 -6.74 -29.83
CA ASN A 428 11.20 -6.77 -28.44
C ASN A 428 10.05 -6.89 -27.43
N MET A 429 8.90 -6.31 -27.75
CA MET A 429 7.71 -6.37 -26.91
C MET A 429 6.83 -7.58 -27.17
N ASN A 430 7.30 -8.55 -27.95
CA ASN A 430 6.56 -9.74 -28.34
C ASN A 430 5.16 -9.36 -28.85
N ARG A 431 5.09 -8.38 -29.75
CA ARG A 431 3.86 -7.90 -30.37
C ARG A 431 3.91 -8.14 -31.88
N LYS A 432 3.12 -9.11 -32.34
CA LYS A 432 2.99 -9.43 -33.77
C LYS A 432 2.04 -8.44 -34.45
N GLN A 433 2.60 -7.53 -35.23
CA GLN A 433 1.91 -6.54 -36.03
C GLN A 433 2.91 -5.90 -37.01
N THR A 434 2.51 -5.56 -38.22
CA THR A 434 3.30 -4.69 -39.12
C THR A 434 2.74 -3.27 -39.16
N GLU A 435 3.52 -2.33 -39.69
CA GLU A 435 3.05 -0.96 -39.90
C GLU A 435 1.88 -0.94 -40.88
N GLU A 436 1.95 -1.73 -41.96
CA GLU A 436 0.94 -1.82 -43.01
C GLU A 436 -0.39 -2.33 -42.45
N GLU A 437 -0.37 -3.38 -41.62
CA GLU A 437 -1.56 -3.88 -40.93
C GLU A 437 -2.21 -2.79 -40.05
N ALA A 438 -1.40 -2.00 -39.35
CA ALA A 438 -1.85 -0.91 -38.49
C ALA A 438 -2.58 0.19 -39.28
N ILE A 439 -1.93 0.64 -40.35
CA ILE A 439 -2.44 1.67 -41.25
C ILE A 439 -3.71 1.19 -41.94
N GLU A 440 -3.71 -0.05 -42.43
CA GLU A 440 -4.85 -0.61 -43.15
C GLU A 440 -6.07 -0.80 -42.23
N ALA A 441 -5.88 -1.27 -40.99
CA ALA A 441 -6.98 -1.37 -40.02
C ALA A 441 -7.66 -0.01 -39.76
N LEU A 442 -6.86 1.06 -39.64
CA LEU A 442 -7.36 2.43 -39.49
C LEU A 442 -8.10 2.94 -40.73
N LYS A 443 -7.52 2.73 -41.93
CA LYS A 443 -8.15 3.10 -43.19
C LYS A 443 -9.48 2.38 -43.41
N GLN A 444 -9.54 1.08 -43.13
CA GLN A 444 -10.75 0.28 -43.27
C GLN A 444 -11.83 0.70 -42.28
N ALA A 445 -11.48 0.97 -41.02
CA ALA A 445 -12.42 1.50 -40.03
C ALA A 445 -13.05 2.82 -40.50
N LYS A 446 -12.25 3.72 -41.06
CA LYS A 446 -12.74 4.98 -41.62
C LYS A 446 -13.60 4.80 -42.87
N LYS A 447 -13.16 3.94 -43.78
CA LYS A 447 -13.89 3.60 -45.01
C LYS A 447 -15.28 3.03 -44.71
N LEU A 448 -15.41 2.24 -43.66
CA LEU A 448 -16.68 1.66 -43.19
C LEU A 448 -17.56 2.65 -42.39
N GLY A 449 -17.10 3.89 -42.18
CA GLY A 449 -17.88 4.92 -41.49
C GLY A 449 -18.09 4.63 -40.01
N PHE A 450 -17.10 4.05 -39.32
CA PHE A 450 -17.13 4.00 -37.85
C PHE A 450 -17.19 5.43 -37.31
N GLU A 451 -18.13 5.67 -36.39
CA GLU A 451 -18.37 7.02 -35.87
C GLU A 451 -17.19 7.49 -35.02
N ASN A 452 -16.64 6.61 -34.19
CA ASN A 452 -15.57 6.97 -33.26
C ASN A 452 -14.43 5.95 -33.33
N VAL A 453 -13.26 6.38 -33.82
CA VAL A 453 -12.04 5.56 -33.90
C VAL A 453 -10.98 6.10 -32.96
N ASN A 454 -10.72 5.35 -31.89
CA ASN A 454 -9.62 5.58 -30.96
C ASN A 454 -8.38 4.75 -31.36
N VAL A 455 -7.19 5.30 -31.15
CA VAL A 455 -5.91 4.59 -31.25
C VAL A 455 -5.18 4.62 -29.92
N ASP A 456 -4.72 3.45 -29.46
CA ASP A 456 -3.81 3.37 -28.31
C ASP A 456 -2.36 3.34 -28.81
N LEU A 457 -1.58 4.28 -28.32
CA LEU A 457 -0.12 4.36 -28.44
C LEU A 457 0.52 4.13 -27.06
N MET A 458 1.77 3.69 -27.06
CA MET A 458 2.57 3.57 -25.85
C MET A 458 3.84 4.37 -25.99
N SER A 459 4.23 5.07 -24.93
CA SER A 459 5.50 5.78 -24.86
C SER A 459 6.47 5.08 -23.91
N GLY A 460 7.76 5.12 -24.24
CA GLY A 460 8.82 4.61 -23.39
C GLY A 460 8.93 3.09 -23.40
N LEU A 461 8.53 2.43 -24.49
CA LEU A 461 8.78 1.00 -24.65
C LEU A 461 10.31 0.74 -24.76
N PRO A 462 10.82 -0.38 -24.23
CA PRO A 462 12.22 -0.76 -24.37
C PRO A 462 12.72 -0.72 -25.83
N GLY A 463 13.78 0.03 -26.07
CA GLY A 463 14.37 0.24 -27.40
C GLY A 463 13.71 1.34 -28.24
N GLU A 464 12.65 1.98 -27.74
CA GLU A 464 12.03 3.12 -28.41
C GLU A 464 12.86 4.40 -28.22
N THR A 465 12.95 5.22 -29.26
CA THR A 465 13.65 6.51 -29.25
C THR A 465 12.65 7.65 -29.44
N ILE A 466 12.99 8.88 -29.00
CA ILE A 466 12.12 10.05 -29.22
C ILE A 466 11.77 10.18 -30.71
N ASN A 467 12.75 10.00 -31.61
CA ASN A 467 12.53 10.15 -33.05
C ASN A 467 11.60 9.05 -33.60
N SER A 468 11.75 7.79 -33.17
CA SER A 468 10.86 6.71 -33.62
C SER A 468 9.44 6.88 -33.09
N PHE A 469 9.29 7.35 -31.85
CA PHE A 469 7.99 7.68 -31.26
C PHE A 469 7.32 8.86 -31.99
N LYS A 470 8.07 9.95 -32.27
CA LYS A 470 7.56 11.09 -33.07
C LYS A 470 7.04 10.65 -34.44
N LYS A 471 7.81 9.84 -35.17
CA LYS A 471 7.39 9.28 -36.46
C LYS A 471 6.11 8.45 -36.35
N THR A 472 5.96 7.68 -35.26
CA THR A 472 4.72 6.95 -34.97
C THR A 472 3.55 7.93 -34.80
N VAL A 473 3.69 8.94 -33.96
CA VAL A 473 2.64 9.95 -33.71
C VAL A 473 2.27 10.68 -35.01
N GLU A 474 3.25 11.13 -35.79
CA GLU A 474 3.04 11.80 -37.08
C GLU A 474 2.19 10.95 -38.02
N LYS A 475 2.65 9.74 -38.36
CA LYS A 475 1.94 8.82 -39.27
C LYS A 475 0.51 8.52 -38.79
N ILE A 476 0.31 8.32 -37.50
CA ILE A 476 -1.02 8.06 -36.94
C ILE A 476 -1.92 9.30 -37.02
N THR A 477 -1.39 10.49 -36.74
CA THR A 477 -2.17 11.73 -36.85
C THR A 477 -2.54 12.09 -38.29
N ASP A 478 -1.73 11.70 -39.27
CA ASP A 478 -2.04 11.87 -40.70
C ASP A 478 -3.25 11.04 -41.13
N LEU A 479 -3.48 9.90 -40.47
CA LEU A 479 -4.69 9.11 -40.62
C LEU A 479 -5.89 9.70 -39.88
N ARG A 480 -5.72 10.77 -39.08
CA ARG A 480 -6.77 11.54 -38.38
C ARG A 480 -7.77 10.71 -37.55
N PRO A 481 -7.36 9.78 -36.67
CA PRO A 481 -8.29 9.11 -35.75
C PRO A 481 -9.04 10.15 -34.88
N ASP A 482 -10.19 9.80 -34.33
CA ASP A 482 -11.00 10.73 -33.55
C ASP A 482 -10.44 10.96 -32.14
N MET A 483 -9.72 9.97 -31.61
CA MET A 483 -9.06 10.01 -30.31
C MET A 483 -7.76 9.23 -30.32
N ILE A 484 -6.78 9.68 -29.54
CA ILE A 484 -5.51 8.99 -29.35
C ILE A 484 -5.20 8.94 -27.85
N HIS A 485 -5.01 7.73 -27.34
CA HIS A 485 -4.46 7.49 -26.03
C HIS A 485 -2.95 7.32 -26.13
N ILE A 486 -2.19 8.07 -25.33
CA ILE A 486 -0.75 7.83 -25.15
C ILE A 486 -0.56 7.23 -23.75
N HIS A 487 -0.30 5.93 -23.70
CA HIS A 487 -0.07 5.20 -22.48
C HIS A 487 1.43 5.10 -22.16
N PRO A 488 1.94 5.79 -21.14
CA PRO A 488 3.29 5.54 -20.65
C PRO A 488 3.45 4.07 -20.23
N PHE A 489 4.55 3.44 -20.67
CA PHE A 489 4.86 2.06 -20.32
C PHE A 489 5.25 1.97 -18.83
N TYR A 490 4.38 1.35 -18.03
CA TYR A 490 4.66 1.02 -16.64
C TYR A 490 4.81 -0.49 -16.47
N PRO A 491 6.04 -1.00 -16.27
CA PRO A 491 6.24 -2.40 -15.96
C PRO A 491 5.61 -2.72 -14.59
N THR A 492 4.85 -3.82 -14.54
CA THR A 492 4.23 -4.32 -13.29
C THR A 492 4.63 -5.76 -13.05
N PRO A 493 4.51 -6.31 -11.82
CA PRO A 493 4.74 -7.73 -11.56
C PRO A 493 3.91 -8.70 -12.42
N TYR A 494 2.87 -8.20 -13.09
CA TYR A 494 2.03 -8.97 -14.00
C TYR A 494 2.54 -9.04 -15.43
N THR A 495 3.34 -8.05 -15.85
CA THR A 495 3.94 -7.98 -17.18
C THR A 495 4.97 -9.08 -17.39
N GLN A 496 5.10 -9.61 -18.61
CA GLN A 496 6.17 -10.57 -18.89
C GLN A 496 7.55 -9.90 -18.81
N PHE A 497 7.63 -8.60 -19.13
CA PHE A 497 8.85 -7.81 -18.98
C PHE A 497 9.48 -7.97 -17.58
N MET A 498 8.71 -7.72 -16.51
CA MET A 498 9.19 -7.90 -15.13
C MET A 498 9.37 -9.37 -14.73
N LYS A 499 8.52 -10.27 -15.23
CA LYS A 499 8.62 -11.72 -14.92
C LYS A 499 9.90 -12.33 -15.48
N SER A 500 10.38 -11.83 -16.61
CA SER A 500 11.67 -12.17 -17.19
C SER A 500 12.87 -11.53 -16.47
N GLY A 501 12.65 -10.79 -15.38
CA GLY A 501 13.71 -10.18 -14.58
C GLY A 501 14.17 -8.80 -15.06
N ASN A 502 13.53 -8.22 -16.07
CA ASN A 502 13.88 -6.88 -16.56
C ASN A 502 13.31 -5.78 -15.65
N CYS A 503 13.95 -4.62 -15.67
CA CYS A 503 13.47 -3.36 -15.08
C CYS A 503 13.79 -2.19 -16.03
N LEU A 504 13.10 -1.06 -15.86
CA LEU A 504 13.48 0.17 -16.56
C LEU A 504 14.59 0.89 -15.79
N SER A 505 15.57 1.43 -16.52
CA SER A 505 16.59 2.31 -15.94
C SER A 505 16.01 3.72 -15.70
N ASN A 506 16.66 4.51 -14.85
CA ASN A 506 16.26 5.91 -14.62
C ASN A 506 16.17 6.71 -15.92
N ASN A 507 17.15 6.56 -16.81
CA ASN A 507 17.14 7.20 -18.12
C ASN A 507 15.93 6.75 -18.98
N ALA A 508 15.54 5.47 -18.91
CA ALA A 508 14.37 4.98 -19.64
C ALA A 508 13.06 5.53 -19.05
N MET A 509 12.98 5.66 -17.71
CA MET A 509 11.84 6.30 -17.04
C MET A 509 11.69 7.76 -17.44
N ASP A 510 12.79 8.52 -17.48
CA ASP A 510 12.80 9.92 -17.93
C ASP A 510 12.41 10.03 -19.40
N LEU A 511 12.92 9.14 -20.25
CA LEU A 511 12.61 9.10 -21.67
C LEU A 511 11.11 8.86 -21.92
N ARG A 512 10.49 7.94 -21.17
CA ARG A 512 9.04 7.70 -21.20
C ARG A 512 8.23 8.96 -20.94
N TYR A 513 8.58 9.72 -19.88
CA TYR A 513 7.87 10.96 -19.55
C TYR A 513 8.05 12.03 -20.63
N LYS A 514 9.28 12.21 -21.12
CA LYS A 514 9.58 13.12 -22.24
C LYS A 514 8.79 12.75 -23.50
N MET A 515 8.74 11.46 -23.85
CA MET A 515 7.95 10.98 -24.99
C MET A 515 6.45 11.25 -24.81
N THR A 516 5.88 11.00 -23.63
CA THR A 516 4.48 11.31 -23.35
C THR A 516 4.20 12.80 -23.55
N GLU A 517 5.02 13.68 -22.99
CA GLU A 517 4.87 15.13 -23.13
C GLU A 517 4.98 15.59 -24.58
N ILE A 518 6.00 15.11 -25.30
CA ILE A 518 6.21 15.40 -26.73
C ILE A 518 5.00 14.94 -27.55
N GLY A 519 4.54 13.71 -27.33
CA GLY A 519 3.39 13.16 -28.03
C GLY A 519 2.13 13.99 -27.77
N SER A 520 1.85 14.34 -26.51
CA SER A 520 0.72 15.19 -26.16
C SER A 520 0.78 16.57 -26.84
N LYS A 521 1.95 17.21 -26.89
CA LYS A 521 2.13 18.50 -27.59
C LYS A 521 1.91 18.37 -29.10
N MET A 522 2.41 17.29 -29.71
CA MET A 522 2.19 17.01 -31.15
C MET A 522 0.72 16.76 -31.47
N LEU A 523 0.01 16.04 -30.58
CA LEU A 523 -1.43 15.84 -30.75
C LEU A 523 -2.19 17.17 -30.65
N GLN A 524 -1.85 18.03 -29.68
CA GLN A 524 -2.47 19.34 -29.53
C GLN A 524 -2.23 20.24 -30.76
N SER A 525 -1.01 20.25 -31.31
CA SER A 525 -0.73 21.02 -32.54
C SER A 525 -1.47 20.49 -33.78
N LYS A 526 -1.97 19.24 -33.74
CA LYS A 526 -2.82 18.62 -34.76
C LYS A 526 -4.32 18.72 -34.45
N GLY A 527 -4.69 19.53 -33.45
CA GLY A 527 -6.08 19.83 -33.08
C GLY A 527 -6.76 18.79 -32.19
N TYR A 528 -6.00 17.97 -31.46
CA TYR A 528 -6.54 17.07 -30.44
C TYR A 528 -6.53 17.76 -29.08
N ASN A 529 -7.68 17.87 -28.43
CA ASN A 529 -7.85 18.54 -27.15
C ASN A 529 -8.05 17.54 -26.01
N ASN A 530 -7.75 17.96 -24.78
CA ASN A 530 -8.00 17.13 -23.60
C ASN A 530 -9.51 16.92 -23.44
N ILE A 531 -9.93 15.66 -23.53
CA ILE A 531 -11.31 15.26 -23.25
C ILE A 531 -11.38 14.78 -21.80
N LYS A 532 -12.37 15.31 -21.08
CA LYS A 532 -12.52 15.09 -19.65
C LYS A 532 -12.73 13.59 -19.37
N PHE A 533 -12.06 13.07 -18.33
CA PHE A 533 -12.07 11.66 -17.93
C PHE A 533 -11.55 10.67 -18.97
N ASP A 534 -10.83 11.16 -19.98
CA ASP A 534 -10.32 10.35 -21.08
C ASP A 534 -8.96 10.88 -21.58
N ALA A 535 -8.69 10.73 -22.88
CA ALA A 535 -7.45 11.12 -23.53
C ALA A 535 -7.60 12.36 -24.43
N LEU A 536 -6.72 12.47 -25.43
CA LEU A 536 -6.70 13.57 -26.40
C LEU A 536 -7.57 13.20 -27.61
N GLY A 537 -8.58 14.02 -27.90
CA GLY A 537 -9.53 13.75 -28.99
C GLY A 537 -9.93 14.98 -29.79
N LYS A 538 -10.46 14.75 -30.99
CA LYS A 538 -10.99 15.79 -31.89
C LYS A 538 -12.44 16.16 -31.60
N LYS A 539 -13.17 15.27 -30.92
CA LYS A 539 -14.60 15.44 -30.61
C LYS A 539 -14.99 14.68 -29.34
N GLU A 540 -15.92 15.25 -28.58
CA GLU A 540 -16.40 14.68 -27.32
C GLU A 540 -17.09 13.32 -27.51
N SER A 541 -17.72 13.07 -28.66
CA SER A 541 -18.39 11.79 -28.95
C SER A 541 -17.42 10.60 -28.97
N ALA A 542 -16.12 10.84 -29.19
CA ALA A 542 -15.10 9.80 -29.23
C ALA A 542 -14.68 9.29 -27.83
N ARG A 543 -15.11 10.01 -26.79
CA ARG A 543 -14.90 9.66 -25.39
C ARG A 543 -15.42 8.26 -25.08
N ASN A 544 -14.71 7.52 -24.24
CA ASN A 544 -15.17 6.31 -23.60
C ASN A 544 -16.25 6.66 -22.56
N ILE A 545 -17.50 6.51 -22.96
CA ILE A 545 -18.66 6.83 -22.14
C ILE A 545 -18.75 5.93 -20.91
N GLN A 546 -18.39 4.64 -21.02
CA GLN A 546 -18.43 3.74 -19.87
C GLN A 546 -17.48 4.17 -18.75
N LEU A 547 -16.24 4.53 -19.09
CA LEU A 547 -15.27 5.04 -18.13
C LEU A 547 -15.74 6.38 -17.54
N SER A 548 -16.23 7.27 -18.40
CA SER A 548 -16.67 8.60 -17.99
C SER A 548 -17.87 8.53 -17.05
N ASP A 549 -18.89 7.72 -17.37
CA ASP A 549 -20.07 7.54 -16.51
C ASP A 549 -19.71 6.87 -15.17
N ALA A 550 -18.78 5.91 -15.19
CA ALA A 550 -18.28 5.28 -13.97
C ALA A 550 -17.62 6.30 -13.01
N ILE A 551 -17.05 7.40 -13.52
CA ILE A 551 -16.44 8.45 -12.71
C ILE A 551 -17.45 9.58 -12.43
N GLU A 552 -18.06 10.17 -13.45
CA GLU A 552 -18.95 11.34 -13.36
C GLU A 552 -20.24 11.08 -12.59
N HIS A 553 -20.77 9.87 -12.73
CA HIS A 553 -22.08 9.50 -12.19
C HIS A 553 -21.99 8.36 -11.17
N ILE A 554 -20.77 7.83 -10.98
CA ILE A 554 -20.50 6.64 -10.18
C ILE A 554 -21.39 5.49 -10.68
N SER A 555 -21.57 5.40 -12.00
CA SER A 555 -22.54 4.49 -12.58
C SER A 555 -22.16 3.04 -12.33
N SER A 556 -23.19 2.20 -12.16
CA SER A 556 -22.98 0.76 -12.07
C SER A 556 -22.55 0.21 -13.43
N TYR A 557 -21.72 -0.82 -13.41
CA TYR A 557 -21.38 -1.60 -14.59
C TYR A 557 -21.18 -3.07 -14.23
N ILE A 558 -21.66 -3.96 -15.08
CA ILE A 558 -21.49 -5.40 -14.92
C ILE A 558 -20.40 -5.91 -15.87
N GLY A 559 -19.45 -6.65 -15.30
CA GLY A 559 -18.38 -7.33 -16.05
C GLY A 559 -18.69 -8.81 -16.22
N PHE A 560 -18.63 -9.30 -17.46
CA PHE A 560 -18.74 -10.71 -17.82
C PHE A 560 -17.41 -11.28 -18.32
N GLY A 561 -17.17 -12.56 -18.06
CA GLY A 561 -15.96 -13.28 -18.40
C GLY A 561 -14.91 -13.33 -17.29
N PRO A 562 -13.86 -14.16 -17.45
CA PRO A 562 -12.80 -14.34 -16.47
C PRO A 562 -12.07 -13.04 -16.14
N GLY A 563 -11.85 -12.76 -14.85
CA GLY A 563 -11.18 -11.54 -14.38
C GLY A 563 -11.95 -10.23 -14.60
N ALA A 564 -13.17 -10.29 -15.13
CA ALA A 564 -14.01 -9.11 -15.30
C ALA A 564 -14.44 -8.55 -13.93
N ILE A 565 -14.40 -7.23 -13.79
CA ILE A 565 -14.79 -6.52 -12.58
C ILE A 565 -16.18 -5.94 -12.78
N SER A 566 -17.00 -6.01 -11.74
CA SER A 566 -18.31 -5.40 -11.67
C SER A 566 -18.38 -4.40 -10.51
N HIS A 567 -19.20 -3.38 -10.72
CA HIS A 567 -19.46 -2.31 -9.77
C HIS A 567 -20.97 -2.06 -9.68
N ILE A 568 -21.49 -2.13 -8.46
CA ILE A 568 -22.87 -1.79 -8.12
C ILE A 568 -22.80 -0.59 -7.19
N LYS A 569 -23.21 0.58 -7.70
CA LYS A 569 -23.12 1.88 -7.02
C LYS A 569 -23.60 1.80 -5.57
N GLY A 570 -22.71 2.17 -4.64
CA GLY A 570 -22.94 2.24 -3.20
C GLY A 570 -23.17 0.89 -2.50
N LYS A 571 -22.99 -0.23 -3.21
CA LYS A 571 -23.36 -1.56 -2.69
C LYS A 571 -22.20 -2.54 -2.73
N LEU A 572 -21.63 -2.81 -3.90
CA LEU A 572 -20.71 -3.93 -4.08
C LEU A 572 -19.74 -3.73 -5.24
N ARG A 573 -18.47 -4.09 -5.03
CA ARG A 573 -17.53 -4.44 -6.11
C ARG A 573 -17.19 -5.91 -6.06
N TYR A 574 -17.02 -6.53 -7.21
CA TYR A 574 -16.60 -7.91 -7.27
C TYR A 574 -15.89 -8.23 -8.58
N VAL A 575 -15.07 -9.28 -8.56
CA VAL A 575 -14.29 -9.74 -9.71
C VAL A 575 -14.56 -11.21 -9.95
N ASN A 576 -14.67 -11.59 -11.21
CA ASN A 576 -14.78 -12.97 -11.61
C ASN A 576 -13.44 -13.72 -11.48
N PHE A 577 -13.48 -15.05 -11.43
CA PHE A 577 -12.26 -15.87 -11.45
C PHE A 577 -11.41 -15.55 -12.67
N ASP A 578 -10.13 -15.26 -12.43
CA ASP A 578 -9.07 -15.11 -13.45
C ASP A 578 -8.40 -16.46 -13.78
N ASN A 579 -8.99 -17.56 -13.33
CA ASN A 579 -8.64 -18.91 -13.76
C ASN A 579 -9.81 -19.48 -14.56
N ILE A 580 -9.55 -19.79 -15.83
CA ILE A 580 -10.61 -20.16 -16.78
C ILE A 580 -11.33 -21.47 -16.41
N ASP A 581 -10.61 -22.42 -15.80
CA ASP A 581 -11.20 -23.70 -15.40
C ASP A 581 -12.11 -23.53 -14.18
N ARG A 582 -11.71 -22.70 -13.22
CA ARG A 582 -12.58 -22.33 -12.09
C ARG A 582 -13.78 -21.51 -12.53
N TYR A 583 -13.61 -20.63 -13.52
CA TYR A 583 -14.70 -19.89 -14.13
C TYR A 583 -15.73 -20.86 -14.76
N TYR A 584 -15.27 -21.79 -15.61
CA TYR A 584 -16.14 -22.81 -16.21
C TYR A 584 -16.84 -23.71 -15.18
N SER A 585 -16.09 -24.21 -14.20
CA SER A 585 -16.62 -25.10 -13.17
C SER A 585 -17.74 -24.47 -12.34
N ASN A 586 -17.64 -23.17 -12.02
CA ASN A 586 -18.72 -22.46 -11.32
C ASN A 586 -19.96 -22.32 -12.20
N THR A 587 -19.78 -21.92 -13.45
CA THR A 587 -20.89 -21.73 -14.39
C THR A 587 -21.63 -23.04 -14.68
N ASP A 588 -20.93 -24.17 -14.82
CA ASP A 588 -21.58 -25.49 -14.98
C ASP A 588 -22.43 -25.89 -13.78
N GLN A 589 -22.03 -25.47 -12.57
CA GLN A 589 -22.78 -25.70 -11.34
C GLN A 589 -23.92 -24.67 -11.13
N LYS A 590 -24.24 -23.85 -12.15
CA LYS A 590 -25.18 -22.73 -12.06
C LYS A 590 -24.87 -21.77 -10.90
N LYS A 591 -23.57 -21.54 -10.65
CA LYS A 591 -23.05 -20.58 -9.67
C LYS A 591 -22.42 -19.40 -10.40
N LEU A 592 -22.49 -18.22 -9.79
CA LEU A 592 -21.82 -17.04 -10.30
C LEU A 592 -20.30 -17.21 -10.13
N PRO A 593 -19.49 -16.96 -11.17
CA PRO A 593 -18.04 -17.22 -11.14
C PRO A 593 -17.26 -16.11 -10.41
N ILE A 594 -17.78 -15.63 -9.27
CA ILE A 594 -17.21 -14.53 -8.50
C ILE A 594 -16.08 -15.07 -7.60
N MET A 595 -14.89 -14.49 -7.74
CA MET A 595 -13.70 -14.85 -6.95
C MET A 595 -13.60 -14.06 -5.65
N GLN A 596 -13.76 -12.73 -5.73
CA GLN A 596 -13.62 -11.82 -4.60
C GLN A 596 -14.67 -10.73 -4.69
N LYS A 597 -15.07 -10.20 -3.52
CA LYS A 597 -16.02 -9.09 -3.41
C LYS A 597 -15.71 -8.15 -2.26
N TYR A 598 -16.16 -6.93 -2.39
CA TYR A 598 -16.06 -5.87 -1.39
C TYR A 598 -17.38 -5.13 -1.26
N LYS A 599 -17.91 -5.03 -0.03
CA LYS A 599 -19.11 -4.24 0.27
C LYS A 599 -18.70 -2.78 0.37
N LEU A 600 -19.27 -1.95 -0.50
CA LEU A 600 -18.96 -0.52 -0.55
C LEU A 600 -19.70 0.23 0.56
N THR A 601 -19.04 1.24 1.10
CA THR A 601 -19.66 2.31 1.89
C THR A 601 -19.78 3.57 1.04
N GLU A 602 -20.62 4.51 1.44
CA GLU A 602 -20.70 5.81 0.77
C GLU A 602 -19.34 6.54 0.76
N LYS A 603 -18.59 6.44 1.86
CA LYS A 603 -17.22 6.99 1.95
C LYS A 603 -16.29 6.34 0.92
N ASP A 604 -16.48 5.06 0.60
CA ASP A 604 -15.67 4.41 -0.44
C ASP A 604 -15.92 5.01 -1.83
N GLU A 605 -17.17 5.34 -2.14
CA GLU A 605 -17.55 6.00 -3.39
C GLU A 605 -17.01 7.43 -3.45
N MET A 606 -17.03 8.16 -2.34
CA MET A 606 -16.42 9.49 -2.23
C MET A 606 -14.93 9.44 -2.52
N ILE A 607 -14.21 8.49 -1.92
CA ILE A 607 -12.76 8.34 -2.14
C ILE A 607 -12.48 7.94 -3.59
N TYR A 608 -13.23 6.98 -4.15
CA TYR A 608 -13.10 6.60 -5.56
C TYR A 608 -13.35 7.77 -6.52
N TYR A 609 -14.41 8.55 -6.30
CA TYR A 609 -14.71 9.75 -7.09
C TYR A 609 -13.60 10.80 -6.99
N VAL A 610 -13.18 11.16 -5.77
CA VAL A 610 -12.15 12.19 -5.55
C VAL A 610 -10.85 11.78 -6.20
N THR A 611 -10.35 10.58 -5.92
CA THR A 611 -9.09 10.11 -6.48
C THR A 611 -9.15 9.99 -8.00
N SER A 612 -10.26 9.50 -8.56
CA SER A 612 -10.45 9.46 -10.01
C SER A 612 -10.46 10.85 -10.63
N CYS A 613 -11.10 11.84 -10.01
CA CYS A 613 -11.16 13.22 -10.49
C CYS A 613 -9.81 13.94 -10.42
N LEU A 614 -9.08 13.82 -9.31
CA LEU A 614 -7.76 14.44 -9.14
C LEU A 614 -6.75 13.93 -10.19
N ARG A 615 -6.94 12.71 -10.71
CA ARG A 615 -6.16 12.18 -11.82
C ARG A 615 -6.25 13.03 -13.09
N TYR A 616 -7.40 13.66 -13.31
CA TYR A 616 -7.69 14.54 -14.44
C TYR A 616 -7.62 16.02 -14.03
N GLY A 617 -6.92 16.32 -12.93
CA GLY A 617 -6.48 17.66 -12.55
C GLY A 617 -7.34 18.34 -11.47
N ASN A 618 -8.64 18.04 -11.38
CA ASN A 618 -9.50 18.71 -10.40
C ASN A 618 -10.73 17.91 -9.98
N VAL A 619 -11.30 18.28 -8.83
CA VAL A 619 -12.59 17.82 -8.33
C VAL A 619 -13.54 19.00 -8.26
N SER A 620 -14.69 18.89 -8.94
CA SER A 620 -15.76 19.88 -8.82
C SER A 620 -16.47 19.77 -7.47
N LYS A 621 -16.51 20.86 -6.70
CA LYS A 621 -17.24 20.94 -5.43
C LYS A 621 -18.74 20.74 -5.63
N LYS A 622 -19.31 21.38 -6.66
CA LYS A 622 -20.72 21.23 -7.05
C LYS A 622 -21.01 19.81 -7.53
N GLY A 623 -20.10 19.21 -8.32
CA GLY A 623 -20.22 17.82 -8.77
C GLY A 623 -20.23 16.84 -7.60
N PHE A 624 -19.31 17.01 -6.64
CA PHE A 624 -19.27 16.21 -5.42
C PHE A 624 -20.56 16.35 -4.61
N TYR A 625 -21.02 17.59 -4.38
CA TYR A 625 -22.26 17.85 -3.66
C TYR A 625 -23.47 17.20 -4.34
N LYS A 626 -23.57 17.29 -5.68
CA LYS A 626 -24.66 16.64 -6.44
C LYS A 626 -24.69 15.12 -6.25
N LEU A 627 -23.53 14.47 -6.11
CA LEU A 627 -23.44 13.02 -5.98
C LEU A 627 -23.69 12.51 -4.56
N PHE A 628 -23.34 13.30 -3.54
CA PHE A 628 -23.27 12.82 -2.15
C PHE A 628 -24.04 13.68 -1.14
N ASP A 629 -24.64 14.79 -1.57
CA ASP A 629 -25.32 15.78 -0.72
C ASP A 629 -24.47 16.26 0.48
N LYS A 630 -23.16 16.34 0.26
CA LYS A 630 -22.16 16.70 1.28
C LYS A 630 -21.08 17.58 0.66
N LYS A 631 -20.49 18.48 1.45
CA LYS A 631 -19.38 19.29 0.97
C LYS A 631 -18.07 18.54 1.11
N ILE A 632 -17.31 18.46 0.02
CA ILE A 632 -15.98 17.83 0.00
C ILE A 632 -15.02 18.46 1.03
N THR A 633 -15.10 19.78 1.23
CA THR A 633 -14.29 20.55 2.18
C THR A 633 -14.67 20.32 3.64
N GLU A 634 -15.83 19.70 3.91
CA GLU A 634 -16.22 19.27 5.25
C GLU A 634 -15.78 17.82 5.47
N ILE A 635 -15.99 16.95 4.48
CA ILE A 635 -15.67 15.51 4.58
C ILE A 635 -14.17 15.22 4.60
N PHE A 636 -13.39 15.96 3.81
CA PHE A 636 -11.94 15.78 3.69
C PHE A 636 -11.15 16.99 4.17
N ARG A 637 -11.73 17.82 5.06
CA ARG A 637 -11.13 19.07 5.56
C ARG A 637 -9.66 18.92 5.94
N GLU A 638 -9.37 18.01 6.87
CA GLU A 638 -8.02 17.80 7.40
C GLU A 638 -7.02 17.45 6.29
N ILE A 639 -7.43 16.66 5.29
CA ILE A 639 -6.56 16.24 4.19
C ILE A 639 -6.33 17.38 3.21
N ILE A 640 -7.37 18.14 2.88
CA ILE A 640 -7.30 19.28 1.96
C ILE A 640 -6.41 20.37 2.56
N GLU A 641 -6.67 20.79 3.81
CA GLU A 641 -5.86 21.78 4.52
C GLU A 641 -4.40 21.34 4.64
N TYR A 642 -4.18 20.05 4.94
CA TYR A 642 -2.84 19.49 5.05
C TYR A 642 -2.04 19.56 3.73
N LEU A 643 -2.67 19.21 2.61
CA LEU A 643 -2.02 19.28 1.30
C LEU A 643 -1.91 20.73 0.80
N ALA A 644 -2.85 21.60 1.18
CA ALA A 644 -2.83 23.02 0.83
C ALA A 644 -1.70 23.79 1.51
N THR A 645 -1.44 23.55 2.81
CA THR A 645 -0.30 24.15 3.54
C THR A 645 1.07 23.79 2.94
N ARG A 646 1.13 22.76 2.08
CA ARG A 646 2.33 22.31 1.36
C ARG A 646 2.35 22.71 -0.11
N GLY A 647 1.36 23.48 -0.59
CA GLY A 647 1.24 23.87 -2.00
C GLY A 647 0.91 22.71 -2.96
N ILE A 648 0.52 21.55 -2.44
CA ILE A 648 0.16 20.36 -3.22
C ILE A 648 -1.29 20.42 -3.69
N MET A 649 -2.18 21.01 -2.88
CA MET A 649 -3.55 21.27 -3.27
C MET A 649 -3.84 22.76 -3.30
N VAL A 650 -4.63 23.16 -4.29
CA VAL A 650 -5.12 24.53 -4.44
C VAL A 650 -6.63 24.47 -4.59
N GLU A 651 -7.33 25.41 -3.98
CA GLU A 651 -8.78 25.48 -4.00
C GLU A 651 -9.23 26.85 -4.52
N ASP A 652 -10.18 26.85 -5.45
CA ASP A 652 -10.90 28.06 -5.85
C ASP A 652 -12.38 27.96 -5.43
N LYS A 653 -13.23 28.91 -5.83
CA LYS A 653 -14.67 28.90 -5.47
C LYS A 653 -15.38 27.60 -5.87
N ASN A 654 -15.01 26.98 -6.99
CA ASN A 654 -15.75 25.91 -7.64
C ASN A 654 -15.07 24.53 -7.56
N ASN A 655 -13.75 24.48 -7.44
CA ASN A 655 -12.95 23.27 -7.64
C ASN A 655 -11.81 23.14 -6.61
N ILE A 656 -11.37 21.90 -6.43
CA ILE A 656 -10.12 21.54 -5.75
C ILE A 656 -9.18 20.95 -6.79
N TYR A 657 -7.95 21.46 -6.84
CA TYR A 657 -6.91 21.06 -7.77
C TYR A 657 -5.79 20.31 -7.05
N LEU A 658 -5.24 19.30 -7.73
CA LEU A 658 -4.01 18.66 -7.31
C LEU A 658 -2.85 19.17 -8.17
N ASN A 659 -1.88 19.82 -7.55
CA ASN A 659 -0.64 20.25 -8.19
C ASN A 659 0.37 19.10 -8.14
N PHE A 660 0.61 18.44 -9.27
CA PHE A 660 1.57 17.35 -9.37
C PHE A 660 2.36 17.44 -10.69
N LYS A 661 3.65 17.10 -10.65
CA LYS A 661 4.55 17.19 -11.82
C LYS A 661 4.43 15.99 -12.75
N ASN A 662 4.11 14.82 -12.20
CA ASN A 662 3.98 13.58 -12.95
C ASN A 662 2.94 12.65 -12.31
N ILE A 663 2.51 11.63 -13.06
CA ILE A 663 1.48 10.69 -12.57
C ILE A 663 1.91 9.93 -11.30
N GLY A 664 3.22 9.76 -11.10
CA GLY A 664 3.78 9.18 -9.89
C GLY A 664 3.39 10.00 -8.66
N GLU A 665 3.57 11.32 -8.71
CA GLU A 665 3.15 12.23 -7.66
C GLU A 665 1.63 12.18 -7.40
N TYR A 666 0.81 12.17 -8.45
CA TYR A 666 -0.64 11.95 -8.31
C TYR A 666 -0.96 10.66 -7.53
N LEU A 667 -0.31 9.54 -7.86
CA LEU A 667 -0.52 8.25 -7.20
C LEU A 667 -0.15 8.27 -5.71
N ILE A 668 0.68 9.23 -5.27
CA ILE A 668 1.04 9.40 -3.86
C ILE A 668 -0.04 10.25 -3.19
N TYR A 669 -0.28 11.45 -3.72
CA TYR A 669 -1.14 12.43 -3.07
C TYR A 669 -2.61 12.00 -3.02
N SER A 670 -3.08 11.30 -4.06
CA SER A 670 -4.42 10.69 -4.07
C SER A 670 -4.63 9.69 -2.92
N LYS A 671 -3.58 9.02 -2.42
CA LYS A 671 -3.71 8.05 -1.32
C LYS A 671 -3.93 8.71 0.05
N TYR A 672 -3.72 10.01 0.19
CA TYR A 672 -4.05 10.71 1.44
C TYR A 672 -5.56 10.66 1.73
N PHE A 673 -6.37 10.49 0.69
CA PHE A 673 -7.82 10.34 0.79
C PHE A 673 -8.25 8.93 1.23
N TYR A 674 -7.35 7.94 1.23
CA TYR A 674 -7.70 6.58 1.63
C TYR A 674 -8.07 6.54 3.10
N ASP A 675 -9.02 5.68 3.45
CA ASP A 675 -9.41 5.53 4.83
C ASP A 675 -8.28 4.91 5.70
N LYS A 676 -8.33 5.18 7.00
CA LYS A 676 -7.29 4.76 7.97
C LYS A 676 -7.05 3.25 7.97
N LYS A 677 -8.12 2.43 7.84
CA LYS A 677 -8.01 0.97 7.85
C LYS A 677 -7.31 0.45 6.60
N THR A 678 -7.56 1.08 5.45
CA THR A 678 -6.83 0.79 4.22
C THR A 678 -5.34 1.08 4.39
N LEU A 679 -4.99 2.27 4.91
CA LEU A 679 -3.59 2.65 5.14
C LEU A 679 -2.88 1.72 6.13
N GLU A 680 -3.54 1.31 7.22
CA GLU A 680 -3.00 0.35 8.19
C GLU A 680 -2.70 -1.01 7.57
N LYS A 681 -3.58 -1.51 6.68
CA LYS A 681 -3.33 -2.77 5.97
C LYS A 681 -2.18 -2.67 4.98
N ILE A 682 -2.07 -1.57 4.22
CA ILE A 682 -0.92 -1.34 3.33
C ILE A 682 0.37 -1.36 4.15
N ARG A 683 0.38 -0.71 5.32
CA ARG A 683 1.53 -0.72 6.24
C ARG A 683 1.89 -2.13 6.71
N GLN A 684 0.92 -2.96 7.05
CA GLN A 684 1.17 -4.35 7.45
C GLN A 684 1.82 -5.16 6.32
N LEU A 685 1.36 -4.99 5.08
CA LEU A 685 1.94 -5.66 3.90
C LEU A 685 3.41 -5.24 3.68
N ILE A 686 3.70 -3.94 3.78
CA ILE A 686 5.07 -3.41 3.66
C ILE A 686 5.97 -3.95 4.76
N ASN A 687 5.48 -4.02 6.00
CA ASN A 687 6.24 -4.55 7.13
C ASN A 687 6.49 -6.06 7.04
N TYR A 688 5.60 -6.82 6.42
CA TYR A 688 5.81 -8.26 6.19
C TYR A 688 7.02 -8.50 5.28
N GLY A 689 7.14 -7.73 4.19
CA GLY A 689 8.29 -7.77 3.29
C GLY A 689 9.65 -7.44 3.94
N ARG A 690 9.66 -6.61 4.99
CA ARG A 690 10.90 -6.27 5.70
C ARG A 690 11.57 -7.47 6.40
N ARG A 691 10.81 -8.50 6.77
CA ARG A 691 11.38 -9.73 7.37
C ARG A 691 12.13 -10.59 6.35
N GLU A 692 11.84 -10.44 5.06
CA GLU A 692 12.39 -11.26 3.97
C GLU A 692 13.50 -10.54 3.16
N LYS A 693 14.06 -9.43 3.66
CA LYS A 693 15.05 -8.54 2.99
C LYS A 693 14.61 -7.92 1.66
N ASN A 694 13.50 -8.35 1.09
CA ASN A 694 12.82 -7.77 -0.06
C ASN A 694 11.35 -7.61 0.31
N LEU A 695 10.73 -6.47 -0.03
CA LEU A 695 9.28 -6.46 -0.23
C LEU A 695 9.01 -7.58 -1.24
N SER A 696 8.44 -8.70 -0.78
CA SER A 696 8.31 -9.87 -1.64
C SER A 696 7.58 -9.42 -2.90
N LYS A 697 7.94 -9.99 -4.06
CA LYS A 697 7.20 -9.74 -5.32
C LYS A 697 5.69 -9.87 -5.09
N GLU A 698 5.31 -10.72 -4.14
CA GLU A 698 3.95 -10.91 -3.64
C GLU A 698 3.38 -9.74 -2.81
N GLY A 699 4.15 -9.11 -1.91
CA GLY A 699 3.74 -7.88 -1.21
C GLY A 699 3.53 -6.69 -2.15
N ILE A 700 4.40 -6.51 -3.15
CA ILE A 700 4.21 -5.54 -4.23
C ILE A 700 2.94 -5.92 -5.01
N ARG A 701 2.84 -7.18 -5.48
CA ARG A 701 1.68 -7.73 -6.19
C ARG A 701 0.35 -7.48 -5.46
N TYR A 702 0.30 -7.62 -4.13
CA TYR A 702 -0.91 -7.32 -3.37
C TYR A 702 -1.22 -5.82 -3.35
N MET A 703 -0.23 -4.95 -3.20
CA MET A 703 -0.45 -3.50 -3.28
C MET A 703 -0.83 -3.02 -4.70
N CYS A 704 -0.50 -3.79 -5.73
CA CYS A 704 -0.91 -3.57 -7.12
C CYS A 704 -2.40 -3.90 -7.38
N LEU A 705 -2.97 -4.80 -6.59
CA LEU A 705 -4.34 -5.32 -6.70
C LEU A 705 -5.26 -4.48 -5.85
#